data_AF-A0A0B7HCL6-F1
#
_entry.id   AF-A0A0B7HCL6-F1
#
_cell.length_a   1.000
_cell.length_b   1.000
_cell.length_c   1.000
_cell.angle_alpha   90.00
_cell.angle_beta   90.00
_cell.angle_gamma   90.00
#
_symmetry.space_group_name_H-M   'P 1'
#
loop_
_entity.id
_entity.type
_entity.pdbx_description
1 polymer ?
#
loop_
_entity_poly.entity_id
_entity_poly.type
_entity_poly.pdbx_seq_one_letter_code
_entity_poly.pdbx_strand_id
1 'polypeptide(L)'
;MTIDEIYNNQEISVRSYNVCMYSGLNTVTELIEYYLRYNNFCKLRNCGQKSNEELVSICNKYQAFIEKGEIIRNIKNPLEEILASLTRVQREVINSFIVINANNLSVRSRNVISKLLTDNFNIRNFSDKILLNKNFTLSTIDNIGKKTIPELEIYIDIVRDFIFNINKNASEKQLIALKNHFLIQQTFSIPKIPTEILQSESIFKIVDFLLKKNAFFSETHNSIIQETLNIYQCHKKKTLEEVAMEYNLSRERIRQIRKDCINELSERLSFIKNFNDDLSSKYGIESSSSLIKIDENLAKQINIRNETDFSKEFISCILAVYLNDNFIVIGNVEDILQPKYSNSKNRHNWNNIYIINKELPKIDLISLANDINKRKSEKIEETYSFNFKSYLSVFMDDINIESINLIYPIVERIVNSEFNLSLNIEDNLIFKRNTIKQAFEYSYEALEILGKPSSIEEIAQKVFELYPDYQTDENKIRASMRRKDGFVPVGRNSVFGLKKWEKELEDFKGGTIRSITYDFLEQFSTPKHITEITEYVLKYRPNSNEKSIYYNLKIDESETFSFFKSSYIGLNNRIYTEDFEILKDTDIIERNSWEERYDDLQNFLLLENRLPFSNGVPEEEIRLYRWLNVQKGKLKTKKLDEQKGKLIIEIYEKFPPINGKRRLNSTEKYDELIEFIKRNQRLPSADKQGEENLYKFFYKQRKLYNNDELNNNEKSYFSKVFEILKNQNL
;
A
#
# COMPACT_ATOMS: atom_id res chain seq x y z
N MET A 1 29.96 -25.64 -82.45
CA MET A 1 31.36 -26.05 -82.25
C MET A 1 31.38 -27.20 -81.26
N THR A 2 31.97 -28.33 -81.63
CA THR A 2 32.07 -29.51 -80.78
C THR A 2 33.35 -29.50 -79.96
N ILE A 3 33.40 -30.29 -78.89
CA ILE A 3 34.63 -30.48 -78.11
C ILE A 3 35.71 -31.20 -78.94
N ASP A 4 35.32 -32.08 -79.86
CA ASP A 4 36.23 -32.67 -80.86
C ASP A 4 36.93 -31.60 -81.71
N GLU A 5 36.21 -30.59 -82.18
CA GLU A 5 36.77 -29.48 -82.97
C GLU A 5 37.76 -28.64 -82.15
N ILE A 6 37.45 -28.34 -80.88
CA ILE A 6 38.36 -27.60 -79.99
C ILE A 6 39.65 -28.38 -79.72
N TYR A 7 39.53 -29.69 -79.51
CA TYR A 7 40.67 -30.56 -79.28
C TYR A 7 41.55 -30.71 -80.54
N ASN A 8 40.92 -30.89 -81.71
CA ASN A 8 41.64 -30.95 -82.99
C ASN A 8 42.37 -29.65 -83.33
N ASN A 9 41.85 -28.51 -82.86
CA ASN A 9 42.49 -27.20 -82.96
C ASN A 9 43.58 -26.97 -81.89
N GLN A 10 43.92 -27.98 -81.09
CA GLN A 10 44.91 -27.94 -80.00
C GLN A 10 44.64 -26.88 -78.92
N GLU A 11 43.37 -26.48 -78.75
CA GLU A 11 43.01 -25.43 -77.79
C GLU A 11 42.85 -25.96 -76.36
N ILE A 12 42.65 -27.27 -76.20
CA ILE A 12 42.60 -27.97 -74.91
C ILE A 12 43.51 -29.19 -74.93
N SER A 13 44.03 -29.56 -73.76
CA SER A 13 44.83 -30.78 -73.64
C SER A 13 43.98 -32.05 -73.80
N VAL A 14 44.63 -33.17 -74.14
CA VAL A 14 44.03 -34.52 -74.17
C VAL A 14 43.26 -34.82 -72.87
N ARG A 15 43.80 -34.36 -71.74
CA ARG A 15 43.19 -34.55 -70.43
C ARG A 15 41.87 -33.80 -70.31
N SER A 16 41.85 -32.53 -70.70
CA SER A 16 40.65 -31.67 -70.66
C SER A 16 39.59 -32.16 -71.64
N TYR A 17 39.99 -32.62 -72.84
CA TYR A 17 39.10 -33.29 -73.79
C TYR A 17 38.44 -34.53 -73.15
N ASN A 18 39.23 -35.42 -72.55
CA ASN A 18 38.71 -36.62 -71.89
C ASN A 18 37.77 -36.28 -70.73
N VAL A 19 38.05 -35.22 -69.95
CA VAL A 19 37.15 -34.74 -68.89
C VAL A 19 35.78 -34.38 -69.46
N CYS A 20 35.73 -33.65 -70.57
CA CYS A 20 34.48 -33.29 -71.24
C CYS A 20 33.73 -34.52 -71.76
N MET A 21 34.41 -35.40 -72.50
CA MET A 21 33.79 -36.59 -73.09
C MET A 21 33.27 -37.58 -72.04
N TYR A 22 34.03 -37.83 -70.97
CA TYR A 22 33.57 -38.69 -69.87
C TYR A 22 32.39 -38.11 -69.08
N SER A 23 32.21 -36.80 -69.15
CA SER A 23 31.13 -36.09 -68.46
C SER A 23 29.95 -35.79 -69.38
N GLY A 24 29.99 -36.26 -70.64
CA GLY A 24 28.94 -36.04 -71.64
C GLY A 24 28.83 -34.60 -72.14
N LEU A 25 29.88 -33.79 -71.99
CA LEU A 25 29.94 -32.42 -72.50
C LEU A 25 30.56 -32.48 -73.90
N ASN A 26 29.75 -32.67 -74.94
CA ASN A 26 30.19 -32.91 -76.30
C ASN A 26 30.28 -31.62 -77.13
N THR A 27 29.63 -30.55 -76.68
CA THR A 27 29.60 -29.25 -77.36
C THR A 27 30.10 -28.11 -76.49
N VAL A 28 30.55 -27.02 -77.14
CA VAL A 28 30.91 -25.78 -76.45
C VAL A 28 29.73 -25.21 -75.66
N THR A 29 28.52 -25.34 -76.19
CA THR A 29 27.30 -24.90 -75.52
C THR A 29 27.08 -25.66 -74.22
N GLU A 30 27.16 -26.99 -74.23
CA GLU A 30 27.05 -27.82 -73.01
C GLU A 30 28.18 -27.53 -72.01
N LEU A 31 29.40 -27.28 -72.50
CA LEU A 31 30.53 -26.89 -71.67
C LEU A 31 30.29 -25.54 -70.97
N ILE A 32 29.77 -24.56 -71.70
CA ILE A 32 29.41 -23.23 -71.15
C ILE A 32 28.22 -23.35 -70.20
N GLU A 33 27.19 -24.13 -70.52
CA GLU A 33 26.06 -24.37 -69.61
C GLU A 33 26.51 -25.00 -68.29
N TYR A 34 27.42 -25.97 -68.35
CA TYR A 34 28.04 -26.54 -67.16
C TYR A 34 28.81 -25.47 -66.37
N TYR A 35 29.62 -24.66 -67.06
CA TYR A 35 30.37 -23.58 -66.43
C TYR A 35 29.48 -22.54 -65.77
N LEU A 36 28.39 -22.10 -66.43
CA LEU A 36 27.42 -21.16 -65.87
C LEU A 36 26.73 -21.73 -64.62
N ARG A 37 26.56 -23.05 -64.56
CA ARG A 37 25.92 -23.73 -63.43
C ARG A 37 26.85 -23.93 -62.23
N TYR A 38 28.13 -24.21 -62.45
CA TYR A 38 29.06 -24.62 -61.39
C TYR A 38 30.27 -23.69 -61.19
N ASN A 39 30.47 -22.72 -62.09
CA ASN A 39 31.55 -21.73 -62.14
C ASN A 39 32.98 -22.31 -62.18
N ASN A 40 33.11 -23.63 -62.27
CA ASN A 40 34.33 -24.40 -62.45
C ASN A 40 33.97 -25.83 -62.88
N PHE A 41 34.98 -26.62 -63.22
CA PHE A 41 34.88 -28.01 -63.66
C PHE A 41 35.48 -28.99 -62.65
N CYS A 42 35.84 -28.53 -61.44
CA CYS A 42 36.54 -29.34 -60.44
C CYS A 42 35.70 -30.54 -59.96
N LYS A 43 34.36 -30.47 -60.09
CA LYS A 43 33.44 -31.57 -59.76
C LYS A 43 33.38 -32.67 -60.83
N LEU A 44 33.98 -32.44 -62.01
CA LEU A 44 34.03 -33.45 -63.07
C LEU A 44 35.11 -34.49 -62.78
N ARG A 45 34.79 -35.76 -63.09
CA ARG A 45 35.71 -36.87 -62.89
C ARG A 45 37.02 -36.62 -63.65
N ASN A 46 38.14 -36.80 -62.98
CA ASN A 46 39.50 -36.61 -63.50
C ASN A 46 39.90 -35.16 -63.85
N CYS A 47 39.06 -34.16 -63.54
CA CYS A 47 39.38 -32.75 -63.74
C CYS A 47 40.31 -32.24 -62.64
N GLY A 48 41.59 -32.03 -62.97
CA GLY A 48 42.56 -31.39 -62.08
C GLY A 48 42.64 -29.87 -62.33
N GLN A 49 43.38 -29.15 -61.47
CA GLN A 49 43.48 -27.68 -61.54
C GLN A 49 43.82 -27.14 -62.93
N LYS A 50 44.82 -27.72 -63.62
CA LYS A 50 45.18 -27.33 -64.99
C LYS A 50 44.06 -27.55 -66.00
N SER A 51 43.35 -28.68 -65.91
CA SER A 51 42.22 -28.95 -66.81
C SER A 51 41.05 -28.03 -66.54
N ASN A 52 40.79 -27.69 -65.26
CA ASN A 52 39.80 -26.70 -64.91
C ASN A 52 40.12 -25.33 -65.52
N GLU A 53 41.35 -24.84 -65.34
CA GLU A 53 41.79 -23.54 -65.88
C GLU A 53 41.72 -23.50 -67.42
N GLU A 54 42.14 -24.58 -68.10
CA GLU A 54 42.00 -24.73 -69.55
C GLU A 54 40.53 -24.62 -70.00
N LEU A 55 39.64 -25.38 -69.38
CA LEU A 55 38.21 -25.40 -69.75
C LEU A 55 37.52 -24.07 -69.44
N VAL A 56 37.87 -23.40 -68.33
CA VAL A 56 37.38 -22.05 -68.01
C VAL A 56 37.86 -21.04 -69.07
N SER A 57 39.12 -21.13 -69.49
CA SER A 57 39.66 -20.27 -70.55
C SER A 57 38.92 -20.45 -71.88
N ILE A 58 38.54 -21.69 -72.22
CA ILE A 58 37.70 -21.98 -73.39
C ILE A 58 36.32 -21.35 -73.26
N CYS A 59 35.65 -21.52 -72.12
CA CYS A 59 34.35 -20.89 -71.88
C CYS A 59 34.44 -19.37 -72.06
N ASN A 60 35.43 -18.71 -71.47
CA ASN A 60 35.63 -17.27 -71.61
C ASN A 60 35.91 -16.85 -73.07
N LYS A 61 36.75 -17.61 -73.79
CA LYS A 61 37.07 -17.36 -75.21
C LYS A 61 35.82 -17.42 -76.08
N TYR A 62 35.01 -18.47 -75.93
CA TYR A 62 33.85 -18.69 -76.79
C TYR A 62 32.57 -17.98 -76.34
N GLN A 63 32.47 -17.59 -75.07
CA GLN A 63 31.38 -16.75 -74.57
C GLN A 63 31.38 -15.38 -75.27
N ALA A 64 32.55 -14.82 -75.57
CA ALA A 64 32.69 -13.56 -76.34
C ALA A 64 32.29 -13.69 -77.83
N PHE A 65 32.39 -14.88 -78.41
CA PHE A 65 31.95 -15.15 -79.79
C PHE A 65 30.43 -15.40 -79.87
N ILE A 66 29.85 -15.98 -78.82
CA ILE A 66 28.42 -16.20 -78.70
C ILE A 66 27.66 -14.87 -78.55
N GLU A 67 28.23 -13.86 -77.86
CA GLU A 67 27.64 -12.52 -77.74
C GLU A 67 27.57 -11.71 -79.06
N LYS A 68 28.33 -12.12 -80.11
CA LYS A 68 28.38 -11.43 -81.42
C LYS A 68 27.53 -12.08 -82.52
N GLY A 69 26.99 -13.28 -82.30
CA GLY A 69 26.07 -13.96 -83.22
C GLY A 69 24.62 -13.86 -82.72
N GLU A 70 23.66 -13.63 -83.61
CA GLU A 70 22.22 -13.40 -83.31
C GLU A 70 21.45 -14.59 -82.70
N ILE A 71 22.09 -15.47 -81.94
CA ILE A 71 21.42 -16.50 -81.15
C ILE A 71 21.94 -16.36 -79.73
N ILE A 72 21.27 -15.52 -78.93
CA ILE A 72 21.08 -15.56 -77.47
C ILE A 72 20.71 -14.14 -77.01
N ARG A 73 19.42 -13.81 -77.09
CA ARG A 73 18.81 -12.82 -76.18
C ARG A 73 18.13 -13.46 -74.97
N ASN A 74 18.22 -14.79 -74.81
CA ASN A 74 17.42 -15.53 -73.81
C ASN A 74 18.16 -16.63 -73.03
N ILE A 75 19.49 -16.65 -72.98
CA ILE A 75 20.19 -17.38 -71.91
C ILE A 75 20.63 -16.32 -70.90
N LYS A 76 19.68 -15.81 -70.12
CA LYS A 76 20.04 -15.20 -68.84
C LYS A 76 20.69 -16.29 -68.00
N ASN A 77 21.68 -15.93 -67.19
CA ASN A 77 22.29 -16.88 -66.28
C ASN A 77 21.17 -17.55 -65.45
N PRO A 78 21.06 -18.90 -65.43
CA PRO A 78 20.01 -19.58 -64.67
C PRO A 78 19.96 -19.13 -63.21
N LEU A 79 21.11 -18.75 -62.63
CA LEU A 79 21.17 -18.20 -61.28
C LEU A 79 20.57 -16.78 -61.19
N GLU A 80 20.77 -15.92 -62.19
CA GLU A 80 20.16 -14.58 -62.22
C GLU A 80 18.63 -14.64 -62.31
N GLU A 81 18.10 -15.56 -63.12
CA GLU A 81 16.65 -15.77 -63.22
C GLU A 81 16.07 -16.26 -61.90
N ILE A 82 16.73 -17.23 -61.26
CA ILE A 82 16.33 -17.73 -59.94
C ILE A 82 16.32 -16.61 -58.92
N LEU A 83 17.40 -15.84 -58.83
CA LEU A 83 17.53 -14.75 -57.86
C LEU A 83 16.45 -13.66 -58.07
N ALA A 84 16.11 -13.39 -59.33
CA ALA A 84 15.03 -12.45 -59.67
C ALA A 84 13.65 -12.99 -59.28
N SER A 85 13.40 -14.31 -59.39
CA SER A 85 12.12 -14.95 -59.08
C SER A 85 11.90 -15.30 -57.61
N LEU A 86 12.92 -15.17 -56.75
CA LEU A 86 12.79 -15.47 -55.32
C LEU A 86 11.70 -14.61 -54.65
N THR A 87 10.74 -15.28 -54.01
CA THR A 87 9.73 -14.63 -53.17
C THR A 87 10.35 -14.01 -51.92
N ARG A 88 9.60 -13.14 -51.23
CA ARG A 88 10.04 -12.55 -49.96
C ARG A 88 10.44 -13.62 -48.92
N VAL A 89 9.61 -14.65 -48.75
CA VAL A 89 9.86 -15.75 -47.79
C VAL A 89 11.12 -16.52 -48.17
N GLN A 90 11.30 -16.84 -49.46
CA GLN A 90 12.51 -17.52 -49.92
C GLN A 90 13.77 -16.69 -49.65
N ARG A 91 13.72 -15.37 -49.88
CA ARG A 91 14.84 -14.47 -49.57
C ARG A 91 15.16 -14.44 -48.08
N GLU A 92 14.14 -14.39 -47.22
CA GLU A 92 14.33 -14.41 -45.77
C GLU A 92 15.00 -15.72 -45.30
N VAL A 93 14.54 -16.88 -45.80
CA VAL A 93 15.14 -18.19 -45.48
C VAL A 93 16.59 -18.26 -45.96
N ILE A 94 16.88 -17.78 -47.18
CA ILE A 94 18.26 -17.75 -47.71
C ILE A 94 19.14 -16.79 -46.90
N ASN A 95 18.65 -15.61 -46.53
CA ASN A 95 19.39 -14.67 -45.70
C ASN A 95 19.78 -15.30 -44.35
N SER A 96 18.83 -15.95 -43.68
CA SER A 96 19.12 -16.68 -42.44
C SER A 96 20.18 -17.76 -42.67
N PHE A 97 20.05 -18.53 -43.75
CA PHE A 97 21.00 -19.58 -44.11
C PHE A 97 22.42 -19.03 -44.33
N ILE A 98 22.56 -17.91 -45.04
CA ILE A 98 23.85 -17.24 -45.29
C ILE A 98 24.50 -16.81 -43.97
N VAL A 99 23.75 -16.16 -43.09
CA VAL A 99 24.26 -15.61 -41.80
C VAL A 99 24.76 -16.73 -40.89
N ILE A 100 23.96 -17.77 -40.69
CA ILE A 100 24.29 -18.87 -39.76
C ILE A 100 25.49 -19.65 -40.29
N ASN A 101 25.53 -19.99 -41.58
CA ASN A 101 26.69 -20.68 -42.15
C ASN A 101 27.95 -19.79 -42.11
N ALA A 102 27.80 -18.47 -42.25
CA ALA A 102 28.93 -17.56 -42.08
C ALA A 102 29.48 -17.64 -40.65
N ASN A 103 28.61 -17.67 -39.63
CA ASN A 103 29.00 -17.76 -38.22
C ASN A 103 29.71 -19.09 -37.86
N ASN A 104 29.51 -20.14 -38.65
CA ASN A 104 30.21 -21.43 -38.47
C ASN A 104 31.61 -21.47 -39.11
N LEU A 105 32.00 -20.44 -39.86
CA LEU A 105 33.34 -20.32 -40.41
C LEU A 105 34.37 -20.10 -39.30
N SER A 106 35.61 -20.54 -39.54
CA SER A 106 36.74 -20.15 -38.70
C SER A 106 36.83 -18.62 -38.58
N VAL A 107 37.31 -18.11 -37.45
CA VAL A 107 37.40 -16.66 -37.17
C VAL A 107 38.03 -15.88 -38.34
N ARG A 108 39.06 -16.45 -38.97
CA ARG A 108 39.72 -15.84 -40.13
C ARG A 108 38.79 -15.78 -41.35
N SER A 109 38.13 -16.88 -41.69
CA SER A 109 37.18 -16.97 -42.81
C SER A 109 35.95 -16.08 -42.57
N ARG A 110 35.45 -16.03 -41.33
CA ARG A 110 34.36 -15.13 -40.91
C ARG A 110 34.71 -13.66 -41.14
N ASN A 111 35.92 -13.24 -40.75
CA ASN A 111 36.37 -11.86 -40.90
C ASN A 111 36.54 -11.49 -42.38
N VAL A 112 37.07 -12.41 -43.19
CA VAL A 112 37.19 -12.23 -44.64
C VAL A 112 35.81 -12.02 -45.28
N ILE A 113 34.84 -12.91 -45.00
CA ILE A 113 33.51 -12.81 -45.62
C ILE A 113 32.76 -11.57 -45.13
N SER A 114 32.90 -11.20 -43.85
CA SER A 114 32.34 -9.95 -43.30
C SER A 114 32.88 -8.73 -44.03
N LYS A 115 34.20 -8.66 -44.22
CA LYS A 115 34.83 -7.55 -44.95
C LYS A 115 34.35 -7.49 -46.39
N LEU A 116 34.27 -8.63 -47.07
CA LEU A 116 33.79 -8.71 -48.45
C LEU A 116 32.34 -8.22 -48.56
N LEU A 117 31.48 -8.67 -47.66
CA LEU A 117 30.06 -8.34 -47.64
C LEU A 117 29.74 -7.03 -46.91
N THR A 118 30.75 -6.29 -46.42
CA THR A 118 30.55 -5.07 -45.61
C THR A 118 29.53 -5.29 -44.49
N ASP A 119 29.66 -6.42 -43.79
CA ASP A 119 28.76 -6.91 -42.75
C ASP A 119 27.28 -7.05 -43.14
N ASN A 120 26.98 -7.03 -44.44
CA ASN A 120 25.62 -7.17 -44.97
C ASN A 120 25.43 -8.55 -45.64
N PHE A 121 24.89 -9.50 -44.89
CA PHE A 121 24.72 -10.89 -45.32
C PHE A 121 23.43 -11.17 -46.08
N ASN A 122 22.76 -10.14 -46.62
CA ASN A 122 21.57 -10.35 -47.42
C ASN A 122 21.91 -11.00 -48.78
N ILE A 123 20.98 -11.78 -49.32
CA ILE A 123 21.14 -12.51 -50.58
C ILE A 123 21.43 -11.59 -51.75
N ARG A 124 20.87 -10.37 -51.75
CA ARG A 124 21.16 -9.40 -52.82
C ARG A 124 22.65 -9.05 -52.85
N ASN A 125 23.20 -8.64 -51.72
CA ASN A 125 24.60 -8.25 -51.56
C ASN A 125 25.53 -9.45 -51.73
N PHE A 126 25.13 -10.63 -51.22
CA PHE A 126 25.86 -11.87 -51.42
C PHE A 126 25.94 -12.21 -52.91
N SER A 127 24.82 -12.13 -53.63
CA SER A 127 24.77 -12.37 -55.06
C SER A 127 25.59 -11.36 -55.84
N ASP A 128 25.42 -10.07 -55.56
CA ASP A 128 26.09 -8.98 -56.29
C ASP A 128 27.61 -9.03 -56.11
N LYS A 129 28.11 -9.33 -54.91
CA LYS A 129 29.54 -9.32 -54.62
C LYS A 129 30.25 -10.65 -54.91
N ILE A 130 29.54 -11.77 -54.82
CA ILE A 130 30.14 -13.12 -54.85
C ILE A 130 29.61 -13.93 -56.03
N LEU A 131 28.30 -14.15 -56.13
CA LEU A 131 27.75 -15.14 -57.07
C LEU A 131 27.68 -14.65 -58.52
N LEU A 132 27.39 -13.38 -58.74
CA LEU A 132 27.20 -12.76 -60.06
C LEU A 132 28.41 -11.92 -60.51
N ASN A 133 29.37 -11.69 -59.62
CA ASN A 133 30.55 -10.91 -59.92
C ASN A 133 31.55 -11.74 -60.75
N LYS A 134 31.60 -11.49 -62.06
CA LYS A 134 32.52 -12.18 -63.00
C LYS A 134 34.00 -12.03 -62.63
N ASN A 135 34.37 -10.97 -61.90
CA ASN A 135 35.76 -10.70 -61.50
C ASN A 135 36.09 -11.27 -60.12
N PHE A 136 35.13 -11.89 -59.43
CA PHE A 136 35.34 -12.42 -58.09
C PHE A 136 36.07 -13.76 -58.13
N THR A 137 37.24 -13.80 -57.49
CA THR A 137 37.97 -15.05 -57.21
C THR A 137 38.59 -14.96 -55.82
N LEU A 138 38.44 -16.00 -55.00
CA LEU A 138 38.95 -16.00 -53.62
C LEU A 138 40.48 -15.82 -53.54
N SER A 139 41.20 -16.22 -54.58
CA SER A 139 42.65 -16.05 -54.72
C SER A 139 43.10 -14.58 -54.85
N THR A 140 42.19 -13.67 -55.25
CA THR A 140 42.51 -12.24 -55.43
C THR A 140 42.33 -11.40 -54.17
N ILE A 141 41.84 -11.99 -53.08
CA ILE A 141 41.63 -11.27 -51.82
C ILE A 141 42.94 -11.24 -51.02
N ASP A 142 43.42 -10.05 -50.72
CA ASP A 142 44.65 -9.83 -49.96
C ASP A 142 44.64 -10.55 -48.60
N ASN A 143 45.77 -11.15 -48.25
CA ASN A 143 46.03 -11.79 -46.95
C ASN A 143 45.14 -13.00 -46.59
N ILE A 144 44.52 -13.64 -47.58
CA ILE A 144 43.85 -14.94 -47.39
C ILE A 144 44.89 -16.08 -47.27
N GLY A 145 44.77 -16.90 -46.22
CA GLY A 145 45.65 -18.06 -46.02
C GLY A 145 45.23 -19.27 -46.86
N LYS A 146 46.19 -20.16 -47.19
CA LYS A 146 45.93 -21.39 -47.97
C LYS A 146 44.82 -22.29 -47.40
N LYS A 147 44.58 -22.28 -46.09
CA LYS A 147 43.51 -23.05 -45.43
C LYS A 147 42.14 -22.36 -45.45
N THR A 148 42.10 -21.05 -45.67
CA THR A 148 40.88 -20.22 -45.68
C THR A 148 40.15 -20.34 -47.02
N ILE A 149 40.87 -20.49 -48.14
CA ILE A 149 40.26 -20.62 -49.48
C ILE A 149 39.31 -21.81 -49.56
N PRO A 150 39.71 -23.06 -49.23
CA PRO A 150 38.82 -24.20 -49.37
C PRO A 150 37.59 -24.12 -48.46
N GLU A 151 37.73 -23.55 -47.27
CA GLU A 151 36.61 -23.36 -46.33
C GLU A 151 35.58 -22.36 -46.90
N LEU A 152 36.03 -21.26 -47.50
CA LEU A 152 35.15 -20.28 -48.14
C LEU A 152 34.53 -20.79 -49.43
N GLU A 153 35.24 -21.60 -50.22
CA GLU A 153 34.68 -22.28 -51.40
C GLU A 153 33.53 -23.19 -51.00
N ILE A 154 33.72 -24.02 -49.97
CA ILE A 154 32.66 -24.91 -49.44
C ILE A 154 31.46 -24.08 -48.98
N TYR A 155 31.68 -22.99 -48.25
CA TYR A 155 30.61 -22.10 -47.80
C TYR A 155 29.82 -21.50 -48.96
N ILE A 156 30.51 -20.96 -49.97
CA ILE A 156 29.86 -20.38 -51.16
C ILE A 156 29.06 -21.44 -51.92
N ASP A 157 29.62 -22.65 -52.06
CA ASP A 157 28.96 -23.76 -52.74
C ASP A 157 27.71 -24.22 -51.98
N ILE A 158 27.76 -24.35 -50.66
CA ILE A 158 26.61 -24.71 -49.82
C ILE A 158 25.49 -23.67 -49.95
N VAL A 159 25.83 -22.37 -49.93
CA VAL A 159 24.85 -21.28 -50.15
C VAL A 159 24.25 -21.37 -51.55
N ARG A 160 25.08 -21.58 -52.58
CA ARG A 160 24.63 -21.69 -53.97
C ARG A 160 23.67 -22.88 -54.14
N ASP A 161 24.04 -24.06 -53.66
CA ASP A 161 23.22 -25.27 -53.73
C ASP A 161 21.88 -25.08 -52.98
N PHE A 162 21.90 -24.37 -51.86
CA PHE A 162 20.69 -24.04 -51.10
C PHE A 162 19.73 -23.13 -51.88
N ILE A 163 20.25 -22.10 -52.58
CA ILE A 163 19.45 -21.23 -53.46
C ILE A 163 18.75 -22.05 -54.54
N PHE A 164 19.47 -22.95 -55.20
CA PHE A 164 18.90 -23.84 -56.22
C PHE A 164 17.83 -24.78 -55.65
N ASN A 165 18.03 -25.31 -54.44
CA ASN A 165 17.07 -26.19 -53.78
C ASN A 165 15.77 -25.46 -53.42
N ILE A 166 15.87 -24.22 -52.93
CA ILE A 166 14.70 -23.40 -52.56
C ILE A 166 13.84 -23.03 -53.76
N ASN A 167 14.44 -22.84 -54.93
CA ASN A 167 13.72 -22.43 -56.13
C ASN A 167 12.82 -23.52 -56.72
N LYS A 168 13.05 -24.81 -56.43
CA LYS A 168 12.32 -25.94 -57.04
C LYS A 168 10.90 -26.18 -56.46
N ASN A 169 10.11 -25.12 -56.28
CA ASN A 169 8.71 -25.15 -55.80
C ASN A 169 8.51 -25.70 -54.38
N ALA A 170 9.30 -25.24 -53.42
CA ALA A 170 9.02 -25.51 -52.01
C ALA A 170 7.79 -24.70 -51.54
N SER A 171 6.80 -25.36 -50.93
CA SER A 171 5.70 -24.67 -50.25
C SER A 171 6.22 -23.84 -49.08
N GLU A 172 5.46 -22.84 -48.64
CA GLU A 172 5.84 -21.99 -47.50
C GLU A 172 6.17 -22.83 -46.24
N LYS A 173 5.39 -23.87 -45.95
CA LYS A 173 5.67 -24.82 -44.86
C LYS A 173 6.98 -25.59 -45.04
N GLN A 174 7.35 -25.94 -46.27
CA GLN A 174 8.62 -26.60 -46.55
C GLN A 174 9.80 -25.64 -46.37
N LEU A 175 9.64 -24.37 -46.75
CA LEU A 175 10.64 -23.33 -46.54
C LEU A 175 10.86 -23.06 -45.04
N ILE A 176 9.78 -22.96 -44.26
CA ILE A 176 9.83 -22.84 -42.80
C ILE A 176 10.53 -24.07 -42.20
N ALA A 177 10.15 -25.28 -42.63
CA ALA A 177 10.77 -26.52 -42.19
C ALA A 177 12.28 -26.56 -42.44
N LEU A 178 12.73 -26.14 -43.62
CA LEU A 178 14.14 -26.08 -43.96
C LEU A 178 14.88 -25.05 -43.10
N LYS A 179 14.32 -23.85 -42.92
CA LYS A 179 14.88 -22.80 -42.07
C LYS A 179 15.06 -23.30 -40.63
N ASN A 180 13.98 -23.86 -40.06
CA ASN A 180 13.95 -24.30 -38.68
C ASN A 180 14.86 -25.51 -38.45
N HIS A 181 14.89 -26.46 -39.38
CA HIS A 181 15.77 -27.62 -39.31
C HIS A 181 17.22 -27.17 -39.18
N PHE A 182 17.62 -26.25 -40.04
CA PHE A 182 18.97 -25.73 -40.06
C PHE A 182 19.30 -24.93 -38.78
N LEU A 183 18.43 -24.03 -38.34
CA LEU A 183 18.61 -23.26 -37.10
C LEU A 183 18.81 -24.16 -35.88
N ILE A 184 17.92 -25.14 -35.70
CA ILE A 184 17.91 -26.03 -34.53
C ILE A 184 19.10 -26.99 -34.58
N GLN A 185 19.37 -27.61 -35.73
CA GLN A 185 20.44 -28.59 -35.85
C GLN A 185 21.82 -27.96 -35.66
N GLN A 186 22.06 -26.77 -36.21
CA GLN A 186 23.34 -26.07 -36.05
C GLN A 186 23.58 -25.61 -34.60
N THR A 187 22.51 -25.21 -33.90
CA THR A 187 22.64 -24.68 -32.54
C THR A 187 22.72 -25.78 -31.48
N PHE A 188 21.93 -26.86 -31.62
CA PHE A 188 21.74 -27.85 -30.56
C PHE A 188 22.11 -29.29 -30.97
N SER A 189 22.52 -29.53 -32.23
CA SER A 189 22.94 -30.85 -32.72
C SER A 189 21.92 -31.97 -32.48
N ILE A 190 20.62 -31.64 -32.54
CA ILE A 190 19.53 -32.59 -32.28
C ILE A 190 19.37 -33.53 -33.49
N PRO A 191 19.52 -34.86 -33.32
CA PRO A 191 19.61 -35.80 -34.45
C PRO A 191 18.29 -36.02 -35.20
N LYS A 192 17.14 -35.90 -34.53
CA LYS A 192 15.82 -36.05 -35.15
C LYS A 192 14.87 -34.98 -34.62
N ILE A 193 14.43 -34.09 -35.51
CA ILE A 193 13.48 -33.02 -35.21
C ILE A 193 12.14 -33.40 -35.87
N PRO A 194 11.02 -33.46 -35.12
CA PRO A 194 9.71 -33.79 -35.67
C PRO A 194 9.26 -32.76 -36.73
N THR A 195 8.54 -33.23 -37.76
CA THR A 195 8.05 -32.38 -38.85
C THR A 195 7.13 -31.26 -38.32
N GLU A 196 6.36 -31.54 -37.27
CA GLU A 196 5.47 -30.56 -36.64
C GLU A 196 6.24 -29.39 -36.03
N ILE A 197 7.45 -29.65 -35.49
CA ILE A 197 8.34 -28.61 -34.96
C ILE A 197 9.02 -27.86 -36.09
N LEU A 198 9.49 -28.57 -37.11
CA LEU A 198 10.11 -27.96 -38.28
C LEU A 198 9.15 -26.99 -38.97
N GLN A 199 7.88 -27.37 -39.14
CA GLN A 199 6.88 -26.51 -39.77
C GLN A 199 6.27 -25.46 -38.83
N SER A 200 6.68 -25.41 -37.56
CA SER A 200 6.12 -24.48 -36.58
C SER A 200 6.81 -23.12 -36.61
N GLU A 201 6.02 -22.05 -36.56
CA GLU A 201 6.52 -20.70 -36.30
C GLU A 201 6.30 -20.28 -34.84
N SER A 202 5.78 -21.17 -33.99
CA SER A 202 5.50 -20.86 -32.60
C SER A 202 6.77 -20.91 -31.76
N ILE A 203 7.16 -19.77 -31.19
CA ILE A 203 8.30 -19.73 -30.25
C ILE A 203 8.04 -20.62 -29.04
N PHE A 204 6.78 -20.72 -28.57
CA PHE A 204 6.43 -21.54 -27.42
C PHE A 204 6.60 -23.03 -27.71
N LYS A 205 6.12 -23.50 -28.87
CA LYS A 205 6.24 -24.91 -29.26
C LYS A 205 7.71 -25.30 -29.47
N ILE A 206 8.52 -24.39 -30.01
CA ILE A 206 9.96 -24.58 -30.18
C ILE A 206 10.67 -24.65 -28.82
N VAL A 207 10.39 -23.72 -27.90
CA VAL A 207 10.97 -23.72 -26.54
C VAL A 207 10.63 -25.00 -25.80
N ASP A 208 9.39 -25.47 -25.87
CA ASP A 208 8.95 -26.71 -25.22
C ASP A 208 9.69 -27.93 -25.78
N PHE A 209 9.83 -28.00 -27.10
CA PHE A 209 10.62 -29.04 -27.75
C PHE A 209 12.08 -29.03 -27.30
N LEU A 210 12.72 -27.85 -27.25
CA LEU A 210 14.11 -27.70 -26.83
C LEU A 210 14.32 -28.08 -25.37
N LEU A 211 13.41 -27.70 -24.47
CA LEU A 211 13.43 -28.13 -23.07
C LEU A 211 13.26 -29.65 -22.95
N LYS A 212 12.31 -30.24 -23.65
CA LYS A 212 12.08 -31.71 -23.66
C LYS A 212 13.26 -32.50 -24.25
N LYS A 213 14.12 -31.85 -25.03
CA LYS A 213 15.35 -32.44 -25.58
C LYS A 213 16.62 -32.10 -24.78
N ASN A 214 16.48 -31.48 -23.61
CA ASN A 214 17.62 -31.02 -22.79
C ASN A 214 18.60 -30.14 -23.61
N ALA A 215 18.07 -29.33 -24.52
CA ALA A 215 18.91 -28.58 -25.46
C ALA A 215 19.53 -27.33 -24.83
N PHE A 216 18.82 -26.69 -23.88
CA PHE A 216 19.32 -25.50 -23.18
C PHE A 216 20.28 -25.83 -22.04
N PHE A 217 20.07 -26.96 -21.37
CA PHE A 217 20.84 -27.36 -20.19
C PHE A 217 21.07 -28.87 -20.21
N SER A 218 22.13 -29.32 -19.54
CA SER A 218 22.35 -30.76 -19.33
C SER A 218 21.11 -31.44 -18.74
N GLU A 219 20.93 -32.73 -19.02
CA GLU A 219 19.77 -33.51 -18.56
C GLU A 219 19.49 -33.32 -17.05
N THR A 220 20.52 -33.46 -16.21
CA THR A 220 20.38 -33.25 -14.76
C THR A 220 19.93 -31.83 -14.41
N HIS A 221 20.53 -30.81 -15.03
CA HIS A 221 20.18 -29.41 -14.73
C HIS A 221 18.76 -29.08 -15.21
N ASN A 222 18.39 -29.61 -16.38
CA ASN A 222 17.06 -29.42 -16.96
C ASN A 222 15.96 -30.06 -16.09
N SER A 223 16.18 -31.28 -15.59
CA SER A 223 15.23 -31.92 -14.69
C SER A 223 15.12 -31.15 -13.36
N ILE A 224 16.25 -30.72 -12.77
CA ILE A 224 16.25 -29.91 -11.54
C ILE A 224 15.42 -28.63 -11.72
N ILE A 225 15.59 -27.88 -12.81
CA ILE A 225 14.83 -26.63 -12.99
C ILE A 225 13.34 -26.88 -13.25
N GLN A 226 12.97 -27.96 -13.95
CA GLN A 226 11.56 -28.28 -14.19
C GLN A 226 10.83 -28.69 -12.89
N GLU A 227 11.55 -29.37 -11.99
CA GLU A 227 11.03 -29.80 -10.70
C GLU A 227 11.00 -28.69 -9.64
N THR A 228 11.91 -27.71 -9.73
CA THR A 228 12.06 -26.65 -8.71
C THR A 228 11.54 -25.27 -9.11
N LEU A 229 11.34 -25.00 -10.41
CA LEU A 229 10.88 -23.70 -10.92
C LEU A 229 9.48 -23.78 -11.54
N ASN A 230 8.82 -22.63 -11.58
CA ASN A 230 7.55 -22.39 -12.26
C ASN A 230 7.76 -22.36 -13.79
N ILE A 231 8.20 -23.46 -14.40
CA ILE A 231 8.28 -23.60 -15.88
C ILE A 231 6.93 -24.10 -16.43
N TYR A 232 6.35 -25.10 -15.78
CA TYR A 232 5.17 -25.86 -16.19
C TYR A 232 4.07 -25.79 -15.12
N GLN A 233 2.78 -25.67 -15.52
CA GLN A 233 1.62 -25.43 -14.63
C GLN A 233 1.25 -26.65 -13.78
N CYS A 234 1.27 -27.84 -14.37
CA CYS A 234 0.63 -29.03 -13.77
C CYS A 234 1.52 -29.83 -12.82
N HIS A 235 2.72 -29.34 -12.51
CA HIS A 235 3.71 -30.08 -11.74
C HIS A 235 3.86 -29.47 -10.34
N LYS A 236 3.52 -30.25 -9.30
CA LYS A 236 3.85 -29.87 -7.92
C LYS A 236 5.36 -29.69 -7.81
N LYS A 237 5.79 -28.49 -7.44
CA LYS A 237 7.22 -28.17 -7.32
C LYS A 237 7.79 -28.85 -6.08
N LYS A 238 8.91 -29.51 -6.28
CA LYS A 238 9.68 -30.14 -5.20
C LYS A 238 10.49 -29.07 -4.47
N THR A 239 10.65 -29.28 -3.18
CA THR A 239 11.57 -28.51 -2.33
C THR A 239 13.02 -28.81 -2.70
N LEU A 240 13.94 -27.93 -2.28
CA LEU A 240 15.36 -28.15 -2.51
C LEU A 240 15.86 -29.42 -1.81
N GLU A 241 15.26 -29.76 -0.67
CA GLU A 241 15.54 -30.97 0.11
C GLU A 241 15.11 -32.24 -0.62
N GLU A 242 13.90 -32.26 -1.19
CA GLU A 242 13.40 -33.41 -1.96
C GLU A 242 14.29 -33.68 -3.19
N VAL A 243 14.63 -32.65 -3.96
CA VAL A 243 15.50 -32.78 -5.14
C VAL A 243 16.94 -33.14 -4.75
N ALA A 244 17.45 -32.60 -3.64
CA ALA A 244 18.76 -32.97 -3.12
C ALA A 244 18.88 -34.47 -2.83
N MET A 245 17.84 -35.08 -2.23
CA MET A 245 17.81 -36.52 -1.97
C MET A 245 17.75 -37.34 -3.26
N GLU A 246 16.95 -36.93 -4.23
CA GLU A 246 16.75 -37.66 -5.50
C GLU A 246 18.00 -37.68 -6.38
N TYR A 247 18.71 -36.56 -6.46
CA TYR A 247 19.92 -36.44 -7.28
C TYR A 247 21.22 -36.73 -6.49
N ASN A 248 21.12 -37.10 -5.22
CA ASN A 248 22.25 -37.31 -4.30
C ASN A 248 23.23 -36.12 -4.28
N LEU A 249 22.68 -34.91 -4.15
CA LEU A 249 23.42 -33.65 -4.09
C LEU A 249 23.08 -32.91 -2.78
N SER A 250 23.93 -31.96 -2.37
CA SER A 250 23.58 -31.10 -1.26
C SER A 250 22.48 -30.10 -1.67
N ARG A 251 21.62 -29.72 -0.71
CA ARG A 251 20.61 -28.65 -0.89
C ARG A 251 21.22 -27.37 -1.48
N GLU A 252 22.40 -26.99 -1.01
CA GLU A 252 23.12 -25.81 -1.50
C GLU A 252 23.58 -25.99 -2.95
N ARG A 253 24.00 -27.20 -3.34
CA ARG A 253 24.36 -27.48 -4.73
C ARG A 253 23.15 -27.38 -5.67
N ILE A 254 21.98 -27.88 -5.27
CA ILE A 254 20.73 -27.70 -6.03
C ILE A 254 20.39 -26.20 -6.16
N ARG A 255 20.53 -25.43 -5.07
CA ARG A 255 20.29 -23.97 -5.09
C ARG A 255 21.23 -23.26 -6.06
N GLN A 256 22.52 -23.62 -6.09
CA GLN A 256 23.50 -23.07 -7.02
C GLN A 256 23.15 -23.40 -8.47
N ILE A 257 22.88 -24.67 -8.78
CA ILE A 257 22.46 -25.12 -10.13
C ILE A 257 21.24 -24.32 -10.60
N ARG A 258 20.23 -24.18 -9.73
CA ARG A 258 19.02 -23.43 -10.04
C ARG A 258 19.33 -21.96 -10.38
N LYS A 259 20.19 -21.32 -9.59
CA LYS A 259 20.60 -19.93 -9.82
C LYS A 259 21.38 -19.78 -11.12
N ASP A 260 22.33 -20.68 -11.39
CA ASP A 260 23.15 -20.66 -12.61
C ASP A 260 22.26 -20.82 -13.85
N CYS A 261 21.33 -21.77 -13.84
CA CYS A 261 20.37 -21.94 -14.92
C CYS A 261 19.48 -20.71 -15.13
N ILE A 262 19.00 -20.04 -14.07
CA ILE A 262 18.21 -18.80 -14.20
C ILE A 262 19.05 -17.69 -14.85
N ASN A 263 20.32 -17.54 -14.45
CA ASN A 263 21.20 -16.52 -15.01
C ASN A 263 21.47 -16.74 -16.51
N GLU A 264 21.63 -17.99 -16.94
CA GLU A 264 21.85 -18.34 -18.35
C GLU A 264 20.55 -18.37 -19.19
N LEU A 265 19.38 -18.47 -18.56
CA LEU A 265 18.11 -18.73 -19.24
C LEU A 265 17.80 -17.69 -20.34
N SER A 266 18.04 -16.40 -20.06
CA SER A 266 17.78 -15.34 -21.05
C SER A 266 18.67 -15.48 -22.30
N GLU A 267 19.93 -15.85 -22.11
CA GLU A 267 20.86 -16.09 -23.21
C GLU A 267 20.42 -17.29 -24.04
N ARG A 268 20.07 -18.41 -23.38
CA ARG A 268 19.58 -19.62 -24.05
C ARG A 268 18.29 -19.37 -24.84
N LEU A 269 17.35 -18.64 -24.24
CA LEU A 269 16.09 -18.28 -24.88
C LEU A 269 16.28 -17.31 -26.06
N SER A 270 17.36 -16.53 -26.11
CA SER A 270 17.59 -15.57 -27.21
C SER A 270 17.59 -16.22 -28.60
N PHE A 271 17.85 -17.52 -28.68
CA PHE A 271 17.72 -18.33 -29.89
C PHE A 271 16.37 -18.16 -30.60
N ILE A 272 15.28 -17.98 -29.85
CA ILE A 272 13.92 -17.89 -30.42
C ILE A 272 13.69 -16.61 -31.24
N LYS A 273 14.56 -15.61 -31.11
CA LYS A 273 14.53 -14.38 -31.92
C LYS A 273 14.80 -14.64 -33.41
N ASN A 274 15.32 -15.81 -33.76
CA ASN A 274 15.54 -16.21 -35.16
C ASN A 274 14.25 -16.68 -35.87
N PHE A 275 13.14 -16.81 -35.13
CA PHE A 275 11.85 -17.26 -35.62
C PHE A 275 10.87 -16.09 -35.70
N ASN A 276 9.94 -16.18 -36.64
CA ASN A 276 8.94 -15.13 -36.88
C ASN A 276 7.59 -15.63 -36.35
N ASP A 277 7.30 -15.35 -35.08
CA ASP A 277 5.99 -15.66 -34.50
C ASP A 277 5.07 -14.44 -34.53
N ASP A 278 3.96 -14.55 -35.25
CA ASP A 278 2.92 -13.53 -35.29
C ASP A 278 2.07 -13.54 -34.02
N LEU A 279 2.60 -12.89 -32.98
CA LEU A 279 1.94 -12.81 -31.68
C LEU A 279 0.62 -12.02 -31.72
N SER A 280 0.48 -11.08 -32.65
CA SER A 280 -0.69 -10.21 -32.77
C SER A 280 -1.89 -11.03 -33.26
N SER A 281 -1.77 -11.73 -34.38
CA SER A 281 -2.90 -12.51 -34.93
C SER A 281 -3.21 -13.74 -34.07
N LYS A 282 -2.20 -14.35 -33.45
CA LYS A 282 -2.38 -15.60 -32.67
C LYS A 282 -2.84 -15.34 -31.24
N TYR A 283 -2.36 -14.28 -30.58
CA TYR A 283 -2.58 -14.09 -29.15
C TYR A 283 -3.11 -12.70 -28.79
N GLY A 284 -3.26 -11.78 -29.76
CA GLY A 284 -3.66 -10.40 -29.49
C GLY A 284 -2.57 -9.58 -28.79
N ILE A 285 -1.30 -10.00 -28.90
CA ILE A 285 -0.17 -9.27 -28.32
C ILE A 285 0.38 -8.32 -29.38
N GLU A 286 0.06 -7.04 -29.25
CA GLU A 286 0.44 -6.00 -30.20
C GLU A 286 1.77 -5.33 -29.84
N SER A 287 2.61 -5.04 -30.84
CA SER A 287 3.86 -4.30 -30.66
C SER A 287 3.66 -2.83 -30.26
N SER A 288 2.49 -2.26 -30.55
CA SER A 288 2.05 -0.92 -30.12
C SER A 288 1.64 -0.85 -28.64
N SER A 289 1.48 -1.99 -27.96
CA SER A 289 1.04 -2.02 -26.57
C SER A 289 2.03 -1.30 -25.67
N SER A 290 1.53 -0.40 -24.82
CA SER A 290 2.39 0.29 -23.82
C SER A 290 2.87 -0.66 -22.71
N LEU A 291 2.03 -1.64 -22.35
CA LEU A 291 2.29 -2.64 -21.33
C LEU A 291 1.73 -4.00 -21.75
N ILE A 292 2.59 -5.01 -21.77
CA ILE A 292 2.21 -6.42 -21.92
C ILE A 292 2.40 -7.11 -20.56
N LYS A 293 1.32 -7.68 -20.05
CA LYS A 293 1.29 -8.52 -18.85
C LYS A 293 0.51 -9.78 -19.16
N ILE A 294 1.06 -10.94 -18.80
CA ILE A 294 0.41 -12.23 -19.04
C ILE A 294 -0.48 -12.56 -17.84
N ASP A 295 -1.78 -12.63 -18.09
CA ASP A 295 -2.75 -13.16 -17.14
C ASP A 295 -3.02 -14.66 -17.38
N GLU A 296 -3.81 -15.26 -16.50
CA GLU A 296 -4.15 -16.70 -16.57
C GLU A 296 -4.90 -17.06 -17.86
N ASN A 297 -5.71 -16.16 -18.41
CA ASN A 297 -6.53 -16.44 -19.59
C ASN A 297 -5.65 -16.45 -20.84
N LEU A 298 -4.77 -15.45 -20.99
CA LEU A 298 -3.81 -15.38 -22.07
C LEU A 298 -2.81 -16.54 -22.00
N ALA A 299 -2.32 -16.89 -20.81
CA ALA A 299 -1.47 -18.06 -20.62
C ALA A 299 -2.15 -19.36 -21.08
N LYS A 300 -3.41 -19.58 -20.70
CA LYS A 300 -4.21 -20.73 -21.16
C LYS A 300 -4.39 -20.73 -22.68
N GLN A 301 -4.70 -19.57 -23.28
CA GLN A 301 -4.84 -19.44 -24.73
C GLN A 301 -3.54 -19.81 -25.46
N ILE A 302 -2.40 -19.30 -24.99
CA ILE A 302 -1.08 -19.62 -25.53
C ILE A 302 -0.82 -21.13 -25.42
N ASN A 303 -1.05 -21.71 -24.25
CA ASN A 303 -0.82 -23.14 -24.03
C ASN A 303 -1.67 -24.03 -24.93
N ILE A 304 -2.98 -23.76 -25.01
CA ILE A 304 -3.92 -24.52 -25.84
C ILE A 304 -3.52 -24.47 -27.32
N ARG A 305 -3.20 -23.28 -27.84
CA ARG A 305 -2.83 -23.11 -29.26
C ARG A 305 -1.51 -23.78 -29.63
N ASN A 306 -0.62 -23.95 -28.65
CA ASN A 306 0.74 -24.45 -28.89
C ASN A 306 0.96 -25.90 -28.40
N GLU A 307 -0.05 -26.53 -27.79
CA GLU A 307 0.04 -27.87 -27.19
C GLU A 307 1.14 -27.94 -26.11
N THR A 308 1.21 -26.90 -25.28
CA THR A 308 2.20 -26.77 -24.18
C THR A 308 1.47 -26.63 -22.83
N ASP A 309 2.20 -26.73 -21.71
CA ASP A 309 1.64 -26.53 -20.36
C ASP A 309 2.35 -25.45 -19.54
N PHE A 310 3.05 -24.53 -20.20
CA PHE A 310 3.88 -23.53 -19.52
C PHE A 310 3.12 -22.69 -18.49
N SER A 311 3.78 -22.41 -17.38
CA SER A 311 3.30 -21.44 -16.40
C SER A 311 3.18 -20.05 -17.04
N LYS A 312 2.31 -19.19 -16.51
CA LYS A 312 2.25 -17.80 -16.96
C LYS A 312 3.58 -17.07 -16.73
N GLU A 313 4.30 -17.46 -15.67
CA GLU A 313 5.60 -16.92 -15.27
C GLU A 313 6.64 -17.19 -16.35
N PHE A 314 6.68 -18.42 -16.86
CA PHE A 314 7.64 -18.81 -17.89
C PHE A 314 7.23 -18.31 -19.28
N ILE A 315 5.94 -18.27 -19.61
CA ILE A 315 5.44 -17.58 -20.82
C ILE A 315 5.89 -16.12 -20.83
N SER A 316 5.78 -15.44 -19.68
CA SER A 316 6.24 -14.06 -19.55
C SER A 316 7.75 -13.94 -19.76
N CYS A 317 8.55 -14.90 -19.29
CA CYS A 317 10.00 -14.94 -19.54
C CYS A 317 10.32 -15.13 -21.03
N ILE A 318 9.63 -16.04 -21.72
CA ILE A 318 9.80 -16.29 -23.16
C ILE A 318 9.52 -15.00 -23.95
N LEU A 319 8.39 -14.35 -23.66
CA LEU A 319 7.99 -13.11 -24.33
C LEU A 319 8.94 -11.95 -24.00
N ALA A 320 9.37 -11.85 -22.74
CA ALA A 320 10.34 -10.86 -22.30
C ALA A 320 11.64 -10.92 -23.11
N VAL A 321 12.13 -12.13 -23.41
CA VAL A 321 13.33 -12.32 -24.25
C VAL A 321 13.04 -12.04 -25.72
N TYR A 322 11.92 -12.55 -26.25
CA TYR A 322 11.57 -12.39 -27.66
C TYR A 322 11.33 -10.93 -28.04
N LEU A 323 10.67 -10.15 -27.18
CA LEU A 323 10.27 -8.76 -27.44
C LEU A 323 11.30 -7.71 -26.98
N ASN A 324 12.49 -8.14 -26.52
CA ASN A 324 13.43 -7.24 -25.84
C ASN A 324 14.01 -6.11 -26.72
N ASP A 325 13.80 -6.15 -28.05
CA ASP A 325 14.29 -5.11 -28.96
C ASP A 325 13.48 -3.81 -28.77
N ASN A 326 12.16 -3.93 -28.65
CA ASN A 326 11.24 -2.79 -28.49
C ASN A 326 10.73 -2.60 -27.05
N PHE A 327 10.90 -3.61 -26.19
CA PHE A 327 10.37 -3.59 -24.83
C PHE A 327 11.46 -3.77 -23.76
N ILE A 328 11.23 -3.19 -22.59
CA ILE A 328 12.01 -3.40 -21.37
C ILE A 328 11.24 -4.27 -20.39
N VAL A 329 11.97 -5.10 -19.65
CA VAL A 329 11.42 -6.01 -18.66
C VAL A 329 11.48 -5.34 -17.29
N ILE A 330 10.35 -5.27 -16.61
CA ILE A 330 10.24 -4.83 -15.22
C ILE A 330 9.78 -6.02 -14.38
N GLY A 331 10.46 -6.22 -13.26
CA GLY A 331 10.29 -7.39 -12.41
C GLY A 331 11.62 -8.02 -12.06
N ASN A 332 11.58 -9.17 -11.40
CA ASN A 332 12.75 -9.99 -11.16
C ASN A 332 12.44 -11.44 -11.54
N VAL A 333 13.13 -11.95 -12.57
CA VAL A 333 12.90 -13.30 -13.11
C VAL A 333 13.10 -14.38 -12.04
N GLU A 334 14.05 -14.18 -11.12
CA GLU A 334 14.31 -15.11 -10.03
C GLU A 334 13.11 -15.20 -9.07
N ASP A 335 12.55 -14.07 -8.64
CA ASP A 335 11.37 -14.04 -7.75
C ASP A 335 10.17 -14.75 -8.34
N ILE A 336 10.03 -14.67 -9.67
CA ILE A 336 8.82 -15.07 -10.40
C ILE A 336 8.90 -16.56 -10.78
N LEU A 337 10.06 -17.02 -11.24
CA LEU A 337 10.26 -18.43 -11.55
C LEU A 337 10.43 -19.28 -10.29
N GLN A 338 10.94 -18.73 -9.19
CA GLN A 338 11.06 -19.48 -7.94
C GLN A 338 9.71 -19.52 -7.19
N PRO A 339 9.41 -20.62 -6.49
CA PRO A 339 8.26 -20.65 -5.59
C PRO A 339 8.41 -19.64 -4.43
N LYS A 340 7.27 -19.11 -3.94
CA LYS A 340 7.18 -17.99 -2.98
C LYS A 340 7.83 -18.18 -1.60
N TYR A 341 8.42 -19.33 -1.30
CA TYR A 341 9.18 -19.55 -0.07
C TYR A 341 10.63 -19.02 -0.15
N SER A 342 11.05 -18.45 -1.29
CA SER A 342 12.42 -17.99 -1.56
C SER A 342 12.51 -16.46 -1.69
N ASN A 343 11.99 -15.73 -0.69
CA ASN A 343 11.87 -14.27 -0.77
C ASN A 343 13.10 -13.54 -0.22
N SER A 344 13.50 -12.47 -0.91
CA SER A 344 14.44 -11.47 -0.40
C SER A 344 13.84 -10.67 0.76
N LYS A 345 14.66 -10.37 1.76
CA LYS A 345 14.27 -9.55 2.93
C LYS A 345 14.44 -8.05 2.72
N ASN A 346 15.29 -7.64 1.77
CA ASN A 346 15.77 -6.25 1.66
C ASN A 346 15.21 -5.49 0.45
N ARG A 347 14.31 -6.11 -0.32
CA ARG A 347 13.66 -5.50 -1.49
C ARG A 347 12.28 -6.10 -1.70
N HIS A 348 11.48 -5.46 -2.54
CA HIS A 348 10.23 -6.03 -3.05
C HIS A 348 10.50 -7.37 -3.76
N ASN A 349 9.60 -8.33 -3.57
CA ASN A 349 9.60 -9.62 -4.26
C ASN A 349 8.49 -9.60 -5.31
N TRP A 350 8.87 -9.63 -6.58
CA TRP A 350 7.95 -9.43 -7.69
C TRP A 350 7.05 -10.65 -7.92
N ASN A 351 5.76 -10.40 -8.16
CA ASN A 351 4.79 -11.46 -8.47
C ASN A 351 4.56 -11.65 -9.97
N ASN A 352 4.88 -10.65 -10.80
CA ASN A 352 4.66 -10.68 -12.24
C ASN A 352 5.83 -10.04 -12.99
N ILE A 353 6.01 -10.46 -14.24
CA ILE A 353 6.86 -9.76 -15.21
C ILE A 353 5.98 -8.79 -15.98
N TYR A 354 6.45 -7.56 -16.12
CA TYR A 354 5.84 -6.51 -16.92
C TYR A 354 6.76 -6.19 -18.09
N ILE A 355 6.24 -6.23 -19.31
CA ILE A 355 7.00 -5.95 -20.53
C ILE A 355 6.50 -4.59 -21.03
N ILE A 356 7.31 -3.55 -20.87
CA ILE A 356 6.95 -2.14 -21.09
C ILE A 356 7.61 -1.63 -22.36
N ASN A 357 6.88 -0.87 -23.19
CA ASN A 357 7.44 -0.31 -24.41
C ASN A 357 8.57 0.70 -24.09
N LYS A 358 9.72 0.57 -24.76
CA LYS A 358 10.89 1.45 -24.57
C LYS A 358 10.67 2.90 -25.02
N GLU A 359 9.66 3.16 -25.84
CA GLU A 359 9.28 4.51 -26.27
C GLU A 359 8.66 5.35 -25.14
N LEU A 360 8.27 4.70 -24.04
CA LEU A 360 7.73 5.39 -22.88
C LEU A 360 8.81 6.15 -22.10
N PRO A 361 8.43 7.23 -21.39
CA PRO A 361 9.34 7.93 -20.49
C PRO A 361 9.98 6.99 -19.47
N LYS A 362 11.28 7.19 -19.20
CA LYS A 362 12.03 6.39 -18.24
C LYS A 362 11.55 6.68 -16.81
N ILE A 363 11.36 5.61 -16.04
CA ILE A 363 11.02 5.64 -14.62
C ILE A 363 11.70 4.48 -13.89
N ASP A 364 12.27 4.75 -12.72
CA ASP A 364 12.84 3.71 -11.85
C ASP A 364 11.75 2.97 -11.07
N LEU A 365 11.13 2.00 -11.76
CA LEU A 365 10.09 1.15 -11.19
C LEU A 365 10.60 0.20 -10.09
N ILE A 366 11.90 -0.10 -10.05
CA ILE A 366 12.47 -0.96 -9.01
C ILE A 366 12.51 -0.20 -7.69
N SER A 367 13.01 1.03 -7.70
CA SER A 367 13.02 1.89 -6.51
C SER A 367 11.61 2.25 -6.04
N LEU A 368 10.70 2.54 -6.96
CA LEU A 368 9.28 2.78 -6.64
C LEU A 368 8.64 1.56 -5.95
N ALA A 369 8.83 0.35 -6.50
CA ALA A 369 8.30 -0.86 -5.89
C ALA A 369 8.88 -1.12 -4.49
N ASN A 370 10.17 -0.85 -4.29
CA ASN A 370 10.81 -0.98 -2.98
C ASN A 370 10.26 0.02 -1.95
N ASP A 371 10.03 1.28 -2.35
CA ASP A 371 9.47 2.30 -1.46
C ASP A 371 8.02 1.99 -1.07
N ILE A 372 7.18 1.56 -2.02
CA ILE A 372 5.81 1.12 -1.74
C ILE A 372 5.81 -0.10 -0.79
N ASN A 373 6.67 -1.09 -1.05
CA ASN A 373 6.78 -2.27 -0.19
C ASN A 373 7.19 -1.88 1.24
N LYS A 374 8.17 -0.98 1.38
CA LYS A 374 8.62 -0.45 2.67
C LYS A 374 7.46 0.21 3.41
N ARG A 375 6.76 1.16 2.79
CA ARG A 375 5.60 1.86 3.38
C ARG A 375 4.49 0.90 3.81
N LYS A 376 4.23 -0.14 3.01
CA LYS A 376 3.22 -1.16 3.32
C LYS A 376 3.63 -2.07 4.48
N SER A 377 4.93 -2.33 4.63
CA SER A 377 5.50 -3.16 5.70
C SER A 377 5.65 -2.42 7.03
N GLU A 378 5.77 -1.10 7.01
CA GLU A 378 5.86 -0.26 8.20
C GLU A 378 4.54 -0.26 8.99
N LYS A 379 4.63 0.06 10.29
CA LYS A 379 3.46 0.17 11.15
C LYS A 379 2.65 1.41 10.76
N ILE A 380 1.42 1.21 10.31
CA ILE A 380 0.49 2.27 9.92
C ILE A 380 -0.61 2.35 10.98
N GLU A 381 -0.57 3.41 11.78
CA GLU A 381 -1.52 3.70 12.86
C GLU A 381 -2.77 4.43 12.33
N GLU A 382 -2.60 5.27 11.32
CA GLU A 382 -3.69 6.00 10.67
C GLU A 382 -3.62 5.81 9.15
N THR A 383 -4.78 5.65 8.52
CA THR A 383 -4.85 5.60 7.05
C THR A 383 -4.38 6.93 6.49
N TYR A 384 -3.42 6.91 5.58
CA TYR A 384 -2.93 8.10 4.92
C TYR A 384 -2.92 7.91 3.40
N SER A 385 -2.87 9.01 2.68
CA SER A 385 -2.79 9.02 1.23
C SER A 385 -1.96 10.19 0.74
N PHE A 386 -1.49 10.08 -0.51
CA PHE A 386 -0.75 11.15 -1.16
C PHE A 386 -0.96 11.09 -2.68
N ASN A 387 -0.81 12.24 -3.35
CA ASN A 387 -1.05 12.36 -4.78
C ASN A 387 -0.10 11.48 -5.58
N PHE A 388 -0.65 10.60 -6.42
CA PHE A 388 0.14 9.58 -7.10
C PHE A 388 1.05 10.18 -8.18
N LYS A 389 0.59 11.18 -8.94
CA LYS A 389 1.44 11.86 -9.95
C LYS A 389 2.66 12.53 -9.33
N SER A 390 2.47 13.23 -8.21
CA SER A 390 3.55 13.85 -7.45
C SER A 390 4.52 12.79 -6.92
N TYR A 391 4.00 11.65 -6.48
CA TYR A 391 4.83 10.52 -6.05
C TYR A 391 5.64 9.90 -7.19
N LEU A 392 5.07 9.71 -8.38
CA LEU A 392 5.79 9.18 -9.55
C LEU A 392 6.98 10.06 -9.94
N SER A 393 6.85 11.38 -9.81
CA SER A 393 7.91 12.33 -10.18
C SER A 393 9.23 12.11 -9.43
N VAL A 394 9.19 11.52 -8.23
CA VAL A 394 10.38 11.21 -7.42
C VAL A 394 11.26 10.14 -8.06
N PHE A 395 10.69 9.32 -8.96
CA PHE A 395 11.36 8.18 -9.59
C PHE A 395 11.68 8.42 -11.07
N MET A 396 11.61 9.67 -11.52
CA MET A 396 11.85 10.06 -12.92
C MET A 396 12.99 11.09 -12.97
N ASP A 397 13.87 10.94 -13.97
CA ASP A 397 14.96 11.90 -14.20
C ASP A 397 14.45 13.15 -14.97
N ASP A 398 13.64 12.94 -16.01
CA ASP A 398 13.10 14.00 -16.88
C ASP A 398 11.62 14.28 -16.57
N ILE A 399 11.38 15.14 -15.57
CA ILE A 399 10.03 15.42 -15.08
C ILE A 399 9.34 16.45 -15.95
N ASN A 400 8.30 16.02 -16.69
CA ASN A 400 7.32 16.91 -17.29
C ASN A 400 5.91 16.28 -17.26
N ILE A 401 4.89 17.11 -17.44
CA ILE A 401 3.48 16.70 -17.30
C ILE A 401 3.08 15.65 -18.33
N GLU A 402 3.55 15.77 -19.58
CA GLU A 402 3.24 14.82 -20.64
C GLU A 402 3.83 13.44 -20.32
N SER A 403 5.09 13.40 -19.89
CA SER A 403 5.76 12.17 -19.49
C SER A 403 5.04 11.48 -18.34
N ILE A 404 4.66 12.21 -17.29
CA ILE A 404 3.88 11.66 -16.17
C ILE A 404 2.54 11.09 -16.66
N ASN A 405 1.80 11.82 -17.50
CA ASN A 405 0.50 11.36 -17.98
C ASN A 405 0.60 10.09 -18.84
N LEU A 406 1.70 9.90 -19.59
CA LEU A 406 1.94 8.68 -20.37
C LEU A 406 2.22 7.46 -19.48
N ILE A 407 3.05 7.62 -18.43
CA ILE A 407 3.40 6.49 -17.55
C ILE A 407 2.32 6.19 -16.50
N TYR A 408 1.57 7.21 -16.06
CA TYR A 408 0.60 7.12 -14.97
C TYR A 408 -0.31 5.89 -15.02
N PRO A 409 -1.07 5.63 -16.11
CA PRO A 409 -1.98 4.48 -16.17
C PRO A 409 -1.24 3.13 -16.16
N ILE A 410 0.03 3.11 -16.60
CA ILE A 410 0.87 1.91 -16.63
C ILE A 410 1.33 1.59 -15.21
N VAL A 411 1.87 2.59 -14.51
CA VAL A 411 2.37 2.41 -13.14
C VAL A 411 1.22 2.12 -12.18
N GLU A 412 0.05 2.74 -12.36
CA GLU A 412 -1.15 2.42 -11.59
C GLU A 412 -1.52 0.94 -11.69
N ARG A 413 -1.55 0.38 -12.91
CA ARG A 413 -1.82 -1.04 -13.15
C ARG A 413 -0.78 -1.95 -12.49
N ILE A 414 0.51 -1.58 -12.53
CA ILE A 414 1.59 -2.31 -11.86
C ILE A 414 1.40 -2.27 -10.35
N VAL A 415 1.15 -1.09 -9.78
CA VAL A 415 0.98 -0.89 -8.34
C VAL A 415 -0.23 -1.67 -7.82
N ASN A 416 -1.35 -1.63 -8.54
CA ASN A 416 -2.53 -2.41 -8.20
C ASN A 416 -2.25 -3.91 -8.23
N SER A 417 -1.61 -4.38 -9.31
CA SER A 417 -1.30 -5.79 -9.52
C SER A 417 -0.28 -6.36 -8.52
N GLU A 418 0.75 -5.60 -8.15
CA GLU A 418 1.79 -6.04 -7.22
C GLU A 418 1.43 -5.86 -5.75
N PHE A 419 0.77 -4.74 -5.42
CA PHE A 419 0.58 -4.33 -4.02
C PHE A 419 -0.88 -4.38 -3.57
N ASN A 420 -1.83 -4.62 -4.45
CA ASN A 420 -3.27 -4.52 -4.17
C ASN A 420 -3.63 -3.15 -3.56
N LEU A 421 -3.00 -2.10 -4.08
CA LEU A 421 -3.30 -0.70 -3.75
C LEU A 421 -4.12 -0.09 -4.88
N SER A 422 -5.02 0.82 -4.53
CA SER A 422 -5.87 1.54 -5.47
C SER A 422 -5.76 3.03 -5.21
N LEU A 423 -6.02 3.81 -6.25
CA LEU A 423 -6.15 5.25 -6.14
C LEU A 423 -7.58 5.61 -5.71
N ASN A 424 -7.74 6.73 -5.01
CA ASN A 424 -9.06 7.32 -4.78
C ASN A 424 -9.50 8.20 -5.97
N ILE A 425 -10.69 8.78 -5.87
CA ILE A 425 -11.26 9.69 -6.88
C ILE A 425 -10.44 10.98 -7.12
N GLU A 426 -9.46 11.27 -6.27
CA GLU A 426 -8.56 12.42 -6.35
C GLU A 426 -7.13 12.00 -6.77
N ASP A 427 -6.98 10.82 -7.37
CA ASP A 427 -5.69 10.26 -7.79
C ASP A 427 -4.68 10.08 -6.64
N ASN A 428 -5.14 9.92 -5.40
CA ASN A 428 -4.27 9.67 -4.26
C ASN A 428 -4.09 8.17 -4.01
N LEU A 429 -2.84 7.75 -3.83
CA LEU A 429 -2.49 6.37 -3.44
C LEU A 429 -2.78 6.20 -1.94
N ILE A 430 -3.63 5.22 -1.58
CA ILE A 430 -4.09 5.03 -0.20
C ILE A 430 -3.32 3.90 0.49
N PHE A 431 -2.76 4.20 1.66
CA PHE A 431 -2.20 3.22 2.57
C PHE A 431 -3.11 3.07 3.79
N LYS A 432 -3.84 1.96 3.86
CA LYS A 432 -4.77 1.68 4.96
C LYS A 432 -4.01 1.34 6.25
N ARG A 433 -4.59 1.74 7.39
CA ARG A 433 -4.17 1.27 8.72
C ARG A 433 -3.97 -0.25 8.73
N ASN A 434 -2.81 -0.71 9.18
CA ASN A 434 -2.47 -2.13 9.30
C ASN A 434 -2.31 -2.58 10.76
N THR A 435 -2.65 -1.71 11.71
CA THR A 435 -2.62 -1.97 13.15
C THR A 435 -4.03 -2.05 13.72
N ILE A 436 -4.17 -2.78 14.83
CA ILE A 436 -5.41 -2.77 15.61
C ILE A 436 -5.57 -1.39 16.26
N LYS A 437 -6.79 -0.85 16.21
CA LYS A 437 -7.16 0.36 16.93
C LYS A 437 -7.10 0.15 18.43
N GLN A 438 -6.33 0.98 19.11
CA GLN A 438 -6.13 0.92 20.54
C GLN A 438 -7.36 1.46 21.27
N ALA A 439 -7.62 0.93 22.47
CA ALA A 439 -8.82 1.26 23.25
C ALA A 439 -8.99 2.78 23.49
N PHE A 440 -7.89 3.50 23.68
CA PHE A 440 -7.95 4.95 23.92
C PHE A 440 -8.40 5.73 22.68
N GLU A 441 -8.06 5.29 21.47
CA GLU A 441 -8.35 6.02 20.23
C GLU A 441 -9.87 6.17 20.01
N TYR A 442 -10.64 5.14 20.35
CA TYR A 442 -12.11 5.20 20.34
C TYR A 442 -12.65 6.32 21.23
N SER A 443 -12.13 6.41 22.44
CA SER A 443 -12.53 7.44 23.42
C SER A 443 -12.08 8.84 22.99
N TYR A 444 -10.94 8.93 22.31
CA TYR A 444 -10.36 10.18 21.84
C TYR A 444 -11.25 10.81 20.77
N GLU A 445 -11.59 10.04 19.74
CA GLU A 445 -12.44 10.51 18.64
C GLU A 445 -13.88 10.78 19.10
N ALA A 446 -14.41 9.97 20.03
CA ALA A 446 -15.69 10.26 20.65
C ALA A 446 -15.70 11.64 21.31
N LEU A 447 -14.65 11.99 22.05
CA LEU A 447 -14.47 13.32 22.64
C LEU A 447 -14.26 14.41 21.58
N GLU A 448 -13.50 14.16 20.52
CA GLU A 448 -13.36 15.13 19.42
C GLU A 448 -14.71 15.47 18.79
N ILE A 449 -15.54 14.46 18.52
CA ILE A 449 -16.86 14.66 17.91
C ILE A 449 -17.83 15.33 18.90
N LEU A 450 -17.75 15.02 20.19
CA LEU A 450 -18.54 15.71 21.22
C LEU A 450 -18.14 17.20 21.34
N GLY A 451 -16.86 17.53 21.08
CA GLY A 451 -16.35 18.90 21.06
C GLY A 451 -16.36 19.62 22.42
N LYS A 452 -16.65 18.90 23.51
CA LYS A 452 -16.74 19.44 24.87
C LYS A 452 -16.33 18.41 25.91
N PRO A 453 -15.97 18.83 27.12
CA PRO A 453 -15.72 17.91 28.22
C PRO A 453 -16.99 17.16 28.57
N SER A 454 -16.89 15.84 28.65
CA SER A 454 -18.04 14.94 28.76
C SER A 454 -17.86 13.89 29.84
N SER A 455 -18.98 13.41 30.38
CA SER A 455 -18.96 12.32 31.37
C SER A 455 -18.54 11.00 30.72
N ILE A 456 -18.07 10.06 31.51
CA ILE A 456 -17.72 8.72 31.01
C ILE A 456 -18.89 8.02 30.31
N GLU A 457 -20.12 8.24 30.79
CA GLU A 457 -21.35 7.70 30.22
C GLU A 457 -21.61 8.31 28.83
N GLU A 458 -21.52 9.63 28.70
CA GLU A 458 -21.68 10.34 27.40
C GLU A 458 -20.63 9.87 26.38
N ILE A 459 -19.37 9.72 26.82
CA ILE A 459 -18.27 9.25 25.97
C ILE A 459 -18.53 7.80 25.55
N ALA A 460 -18.94 6.92 26.47
CA ALA A 460 -19.25 5.54 26.17
C ALA A 460 -20.40 5.41 25.17
N GLN A 461 -21.48 6.16 25.37
CA GLN A 461 -22.58 6.24 24.42
C GLN A 461 -22.10 6.67 23.03
N LYS A 462 -21.27 7.72 22.97
CA LYS A 462 -20.71 8.19 21.70
C LYS A 462 -19.81 7.15 21.03
N VAL A 463 -19.02 6.41 21.81
CA VAL A 463 -18.21 5.28 21.28
C VAL A 463 -19.12 4.20 20.69
N PHE A 464 -20.20 3.81 21.37
CA PHE A 464 -21.14 2.82 20.85
C PHE A 464 -21.87 3.28 19.60
N GLU A 465 -22.19 4.58 19.49
CA GLU A 465 -22.77 5.17 18.28
C GLU A 465 -21.81 5.13 17.09
N LEU A 466 -20.54 5.49 17.29
CA LEU A 466 -19.53 5.56 16.23
C LEU A 466 -19.00 4.17 15.84
N TYR A 467 -18.95 3.25 16.81
CA TYR A 467 -18.34 1.94 16.68
C TYR A 467 -19.24 0.83 17.26
N PRO A 468 -20.37 0.50 16.62
CA PRO A 468 -21.33 -0.48 17.14
C PRO A 468 -20.74 -1.87 17.37
N ASP A 469 -19.73 -2.26 16.57
CA ASP A 469 -19.07 -3.56 16.66
C ASP A 469 -17.96 -3.61 17.73
N TYR A 470 -17.60 -2.47 18.34
CA TYR A 470 -16.55 -2.42 19.36
C TYR A 470 -17.07 -2.84 20.73
N GLN A 471 -16.70 -4.05 21.16
CA GLN A 471 -17.11 -4.60 22.46
C GLN A 471 -16.35 -3.93 23.62
N THR A 472 -17.00 -2.97 24.27
CA THR A 472 -16.44 -2.24 25.42
C THR A 472 -17.51 -1.94 26.48
N ASP A 473 -17.08 -1.33 27.59
CA ASP A 473 -17.93 -0.87 28.68
C ASP A 473 -17.31 0.40 29.30
N GLU A 474 -18.07 1.11 30.14
CA GLU A 474 -17.61 2.36 30.78
C GLU A 474 -16.31 2.20 31.58
N ASN A 475 -16.09 1.04 32.23
CA ASN A 475 -14.89 0.81 33.04
C ASN A 475 -13.66 0.63 32.15
N LYS A 476 -13.79 -0.09 31.03
CA LYS A 476 -12.73 -0.26 30.03
C LYS A 476 -12.39 1.06 29.35
N ILE A 477 -13.41 1.84 28.97
CA ILE A 477 -13.23 3.19 28.42
C ILE A 477 -12.47 4.05 29.42
N ARG A 478 -12.92 4.11 30.69
CA ARG A 478 -12.26 4.90 31.74
C ARG A 478 -10.80 4.48 31.92
N ALA A 479 -10.50 3.19 31.93
CA ALA A 479 -9.14 2.67 32.11
C ALA A 479 -8.21 2.99 30.92
N SER A 480 -8.77 3.21 29.73
CA SER A 480 -8.03 3.56 28.51
C SER A 480 -7.67 5.05 28.42
N MET A 481 -8.43 5.93 29.09
CA MET A 481 -8.28 7.38 28.99
C MET A 481 -7.18 7.93 29.90
N ARG A 482 -5.92 7.75 29.50
CA ARG A 482 -4.74 8.16 30.28
C ARG A 482 -4.17 9.49 29.81
N ARG A 483 -3.47 10.20 30.69
CA ARG A 483 -2.80 11.47 30.35
C ARG A 483 -1.80 11.36 29.20
N LYS A 484 -1.04 10.25 29.16
CA LYS A 484 -0.06 9.99 28.09
C LYS A 484 -0.71 9.87 26.70
N ASP A 485 -1.99 9.51 26.67
CA ASP A 485 -2.79 9.31 25.46
C ASP A 485 -3.63 10.57 25.15
N GLY A 486 -3.32 11.70 25.80
CA GLY A 486 -3.91 13.01 25.50
C GLY A 486 -5.20 13.34 26.26
N PHE A 487 -5.58 12.59 27.29
CA PHE A 487 -6.78 12.87 28.09
C PHE A 487 -6.47 13.65 29.38
N VAL A 488 -7.39 14.51 29.81
CA VAL A 488 -7.34 15.17 31.11
C VAL A 488 -8.67 15.07 31.85
N PRO A 489 -8.68 14.71 33.15
CA PRO A 489 -9.91 14.71 33.94
C PRO A 489 -10.34 16.14 34.26
N VAL A 490 -11.64 16.40 34.34
CA VAL A 490 -12.22 17.67 34.78
C VAL A 490 -12.81 17.48 36.19
N GLY A 491 -12.03 17.86 37.20
CA GLY A 491 -12.41 17.66 38.61
C GLY A 491 -12.35 16.18 39.03
N ARG A 492 -13.35 15.73 39.80
CA ARG A 492 -13.43 14.36 40.38
C ARG A 492 -14.68 13.59 39.93
N ASN A 493 -15.44 14.11 38.97
CA ASN A 493 -16.77 13.60 38.62
C ASN A 493 -16.76 12.65 37.40
N SER A 494 -15.64 11.97 37.12
CA SER A 494 -15.47 11.13 35.91
C SER A 494 -15.81 11.85 34.60
N VAL A 495 -15.58 13.16 34.55
CA VAL A 495 -15.65 13.98 33.34
C VAL A 495 -14.25 14.10 32.77
N PHE A 496 -14.12 13.97 31.47
CA PHE A 496 -12.84 14.04 30.76
C PHE A 496 -12.92 15.01 29.59
N GLY A 497 -11.78 15.60 29.25
CA GLY A 497 -11.57 16.33 28.02
C GLY A 497 -10.22 16.00 27.40
N LEU A 498 -9.94 16.60 26.25
CA LEU A 498 -8.68 16.41 25.54
C LEU A 498 -7.65 17.44 26.01
N LYS A 499 -6.40 17.02 26.19
CA LYS A 499 -5.29 17.89 26.63
C LYS A 499 -5.05 19.03 25.63
N LYS A 500 -5.26 18.79 24.33
CA LYS A 500 -5.11 19.81 23.28
C LYS A 500 -6.08 20.99 23.48
N TRP A 501 -7.24 20.75 24.09
CA TRP A 501 -8.22 21.80 24.37
C TRP A 501 -7.73 22.88 25.34
N GLU A 502 -6.71 22.61 26.16
CA GLU A 502 -6.12 23.67 27.00
C GLU A 502 -5.38 24.74 26.18
N LYS A 503 -5.08 24.45 24.90
CA LYS A 503 -4.51 25.41 23.94
C LYS A 503 -5.54 25.91 22.93
N GLU A 504 -6.57 25.12 22.64
CA GLU A 504 -7.58 25.41 21.62
C GLU A 504 -8.79 26.18 22.18
N LEU A 505 -9.10 26.04 23.47
CA LEU A 505 -10.26 26.65 24.12
C LEU A 505 -9.81 27.58 25.26
N GLU A 506 -10.24 28.85 25.24
CA GLU A 506 -9.86 29.84 26.26
C GLU A 506 -10.33 29.47 27.67
N ASP A 507 -11.52 28.86 27.79
CA ASP A 507 -12.15 28.56 29.08
C ASP A 507 -12.00 27.08 29.51
N PHE A 508 -11.02 26.36 28.95
CA PHE A 508 -10.77 24.97 29.31
C PHE A 508 -9.44 24.75 30.03
N LYS A 509 -9.54 24.18 31.24
CA LYS A 509 -8.37 23.66 31.95
C LYS A 509 -8.67 22.33 32.63
N GLY A 510 -7.84 21.34 32.36
CA GLY A 510 -7.89 20.03 32.98
C GLY A 510 -7.48 20.07 34.46
N GLY A 511 -7.77 18.99 35.18
CA GLY A 511 -7.39 18.79 36.57
C GLY A 511 -8.43 19.24 37.60
N THR A 512 -7.99 19.33 38.84
CA THR A 512 -8.80 19.69 40.01
C THR A 512 -8.60 21.16 40.36
N ILE A 513 -9.44 21.71 41.25
CA ILE A 513 -9.25 23.07 41.79
C ILE A 513 -7.84 23.23 42.36
N ARG A 514 -7.31 22.20 43.04
CA ARG A 514 -5.94 22.20 43.59
C ARG A 514 -4.88 22.36 42.50
N SER A 515 -4.93 21.55 41.43
CA SER A 515 -3.94 21.66 40.36
C SER A 515 -4.06 22.98 39.60
N ILE A 516 -5.27 23.46 39.36
CA ILE A 516 -5.50 24.78 38.72
C ILE A 516 -4.93 25.90 39.59
N THR A 517 -5.12 25.82 40.91
CA THR A 517 -4.58 26.79 41.87
C THR A 517 -3.06 26.70 41.96
N TYR A 518 -2.50 25.49 41.95
CA TYR A 518 -1.06 25.28 41.92
C TYR A 518 -0.43 25.98 40.71
N ASP A 519 -0.93 25.69 39.50
CA ASP A 519 -0.42 26.30 38.27
C ASP A 519 -0.54 27.83 38.27
N PHE A 520 -1.58 28.37 38.91
CA PHE A 520 -1.76 29.81 39.08
C PHE A 520 -0.69 30.40 40.01
N LEU A 521 -0.54 29.83 41.20
CA LEU A 521 0.42 30.28 42.21
C LEU A 521 1.88 30.10 41.76
N GLU A 522 2.16 29.08 40.93
CA GLU A 522 3.50 28.83 40.40
C GLU A 522 4.04 30.03 39.59
N GLN A 523 3.16 30.84 39.00
CA GLN A 523 3.52 32.04 38.23
C GLN A 523 3.94 33.24 39.09
N PHE A 524 3.75 33.19 40.41
CA PHE A 524 4.00 34.33 41.31
C PHE A 524 5.02 34.01 42.40
N SER A 525 5.98 34.90 42.61
CA SER A 525 6.96 34.77 43.70
C SER A 525 6.39 35.07 45.08
N THR A 526 5.21 35.68 45.17
CA THR A 526 4.52 36.04 46.43
C THR A 526 3.21 35.28 46.60
N PRO A 527 2.72 35.07 47.83
CA PRO A 527 1.40 34.49 48.07
C PRO A 527 0.31 35.36 47.43
N LYS A 528 -0.82 34.75 47.08
CA LYS A 528 -1.97 35.44 46.47
C LYS A 528 -3.18 35.41 47.40
N HIS A 529 -3.97 36.48 47.38
CA HIS A 529 -5.18 36.52 48.17
C HIS A 529 -6.18 35.48 47.62
N ILE A 530 -6.98 34.86 48.49
CA ILE A 530 -7.98 33.86 48.09
C ILE A 530 -8.97 34.38 47.02
N THR A 531 -9.25 35.68 47.02
CA THR A 531 -10.10 36.32 46.00
C THR A 531 -9.45 36.27 44.61
N GLU A 532 -8.16 36.59 44.47
CA GLU A 532 -7.42 36.49 43.19
C GLU A 532 -7.39 35.04 42.69
N ILE A 533 -7.15 34.08 43.60
CA ILE A 533 -7.18 32.66 43.29
C ILE A 533 -8.59 32.25 42.80
N THR A 534 -9.62 32.74 43.47
CA THR A 534 -11.01 32.45 43.13
C THR A 534 -11.37 32.99 41.75
N GLU A 535 -11.02 34.23 41.44
CA GLU A 535 -11.22 34.83 40.11
C GLU A 535 -10.58 33.99 39.00
N TYR A 536 -9.36 33.50 39.21
CA TYR A 536 -8.69 32.63 38.24
C TYR A 536 -9.36 31.25 38.11
N VAL A 537 -9.71 30.61 39.24
CA VAL A 537 -10.34 29.29 39.25
C VAL A 537 -11.74 29.32 38.61
N LEU A 538 -12.51 30.38 38.82
CA LEU A 538 -13.87 30.52 38.29
C LEU A 538 -13.93 30.57 36.77
N LYS A 539 -12.85 30.98 36.08
CA LYS A 539 -12.74 30.88 34.61
C LYS A 539 -12.97 29.46 34.10
N TYR A 540 -12.46 28.47 34.84
CA TYR A 540 -12.54 27.06 34.45
C TYR A 540 -13.56 26.26 35.28
N ARG A 541 -13.96 26.76 36.46
CA ARG A 541 -14.86 26.08 37.41
C ARG A 541 -15.94 27.06 37.92
N PRO A 542 -16.85 27.53 37.06
CA PRO A 542 -17.77 28.63 37.36
C PRO A 542 -18.74 28.36 38.52
N ASN A 543 -19.01 27.08 38.83
CA ASN A 543 -19.94 26.69 39.90
C ASN A 543 -19.28 26.60 41.31
N SER A 544 -18.02 27.02 41.46
CA SER A 544 -17.34 27.06 42.76
C SER A 544 -17.53 28.41 43.47
N ASN A 545 -16.95 28.58 44.65
CA ASN A 545 -16.89 29.87 45.35
C ASN A 545 -15.67 29.95 46.27
N GLU A 546 -15.35 31.16 46.72
CA GLU A 546 -14.17 31.47 47.55
C GLU A 546 -14.04 30.55 48.78
N LYS A 547 -15.13 30.39 49.54
CA LYS A 547 -15.14 29.53 50.74
C LYS A 547 -14.86 28.07 50.37
N SER A 548 -15.51 27.56 49.32
CA SER A 548 -15.33 26.17 48.88
C SER A 548 -13.90 25.90 48.38
N ILE A 549 -13.30 26.86 47.67
CA ILE A 549 -11.93 26.78 47.16
C ILE A 549 -10.96 26.80 48.35
N TYR A 550 -11.09 27.78 49.24
CA TYR A 550 -10.25 27.90 50.43
C TYR A 550 -10.23 26.60 51.27
N TYR A 551 -11.40 26.08 51.63
CA TYR A 551 -11.48 24.84 52.39
C TYR A 551 -10.98 23.63 51.59
N ASN A 552 -11.20 23.56 50.28
CA ASN A 552 -10.69 22.47 49.44
C ASN A 552 -9.16 22.41 49.39
N LEU A 553 -8.50 23.58 49.37
CA LEU A 553 -7.06 23.72 49.46
C LEU A 553 -6.56 23.38 50.88
N LYS A 554 -7.29 23.80 51.92
CA LYS A 554 -6.86 23.60 53.33
C LYS A 554 -6.90 22.13 53.76
N ILE A 555 -7.85 21.34 53.25
CA ILE A 555 -7.91 19.89 53.49
C ILE A 555 -7.00 19.09 52.55
N ASP A 556 -6.01 19.73 51.93
CA ASP A 556 -5.03 19.05 51.11
C ASP A 556 -3.98 18.34 51.96
N GLU A 557 -4.09 17.02 52.03
CA GLU A 557 -3.16 16.15 52.79
C GLU A 557 -1.74 16.12 52.20
N SER A 558 -1.54 16.64 50.99
CA SER A 558 -0.22 16.69 50.35
C SER A 558 0.62 17.90 50.78
N GLU A 559 0.10 18.74 51.67
CA GLU A 559 0.77 19.94 52.19
C GLU A 559 1.32 20.85 51.07
N THR A 560 0.64 20.88 49.92
CA THR A 560 1.08 21.64 48.74
C THR A 560 0.99 23.15 48.98
N PHE A 561 0.03 23.57 49.81
CA PHE A 561 -0.31 24.98 50.01
C PHE A 561 0.07 25.45 51.42
N SER A 562 0.71 26.62 51.50
CA SER A 562 0.94 27.35 52.75
C SER A 562 -0.13 28.43 52.92
N PHE A 563 -0.71 28.51 54.11
CA PHE A 563 -1.75 29.48 54.45
C PHE A 563 -1.14 30.59 55.31
N PHE A 564 -1.48 31.83 54.99
CA PHE A 564 -1.02 33.02 55.69
C PHE A 564 -2.22 33.77 56.28
N LYS A 565 -1.95 34.67 57.24
CA LYS A 565 -2.96 35.58 57.77
C LYS A 565 -3.57 36.44 56.67
N SER A 566 -4.76 36.98 56.92
CA SER A 566 -5.53 37.76 55.94
C SER A 566 -5.84 37.01 54.64
N SER A 567 -6.00 35.69 54.71
CA SER A 567 -6.45 34.83 53.59
C SER A 567 -5.54 34.79 52.37
N TYR A 568 -4.23 34.97 52.57
CA TYR A 568 -3.22 34.74 51.53
C TYR A 568 -2.81 33.27 51.48
N ILE A 569 -2.57 32.76 50.27
CA ILE A 569 -2.16 31.36 50.03
C ILE A 569 -0.96 31.34 49.09
N GLY A 570 0.05 30.56 49.46
CA GLY A 570 1.24 30.29 48.65
C GLY A 570 1.46 28.78 48.46
N LEU A 571 2.47 28.43 47.67
CA LEU A 571 3.03 27.09 47.58
C LEU A 571 4.05 26.83 48.69
N ASN A 572 3.99 25.65 49.30
CA ASN A 572 4.85 25.26 50.44
C ASN A 572 6.31 25.00 50.06
N ASN A 573 6.59 24.77 48.78
CA ASN A 573 7.96 24.61 48.26
C ASN A 573 8.69 25.94 48.01
N ARG A 574 8.14 27.09 48.44
CA ARG A 574 8.73 28.42 48.28
C ARG A 574 8.93 29.09 49.64
N ILE A 575 9.93 29.95 49.70
CA ILE A 575 10.22 30.82 50.84
C ILE A 575 9.65 32.19 50.51
N TYR A 576 8.86 32.75 51.43
CA TYR A 576 8.22 34.06 51.29
C TYR A 576 8.82 35.07 52.27
N THR A 577 8.60 36.36 52.01
CA THR A 577 9.08 37.44 52.88
C THR A 577 8.38 37.41 54.24
N GLU A 578 9.05 37.96 55.27
CA GLU A 578 8.53 38.00 56.65
C GLU A 578 7.22 38.79 56.79
N ASP A 579 6.88 39.63 55.80
CA ASP A 579 5.62 40.37 55.74
C ASP A 579 4.38 39.46 55.69
N PHE A 580 4.56 38.19 55.30
CA PHE A 580 3.49 37.19 55.25
C PHE A 580 3.57 36.26 56.45
N GLU A 581 2.81 36.57 57.50
CA GLU A 581 2.70 35.74 58.69
C GLU A 581 1.95 34.42 58.39
N ILE A 582 2.62 33.28 58.60
CA ILE A 582 2.02 31.95 58.46
C ILE A 582 0.85 31.81 59.43
N LEU A 583 -0.28 31.29 58.92
CA LEU A 583 -1.46 31.00 59.71
C LEU A 583 -1.19 29.82 60.65
N LYS A 584 -1.18 30.05 61.97
CA LYS A 584 -0.97 28.99 62.97
C LYS A 584 -2.31 28.38 63.40
N ASP A 585 -2.28 27.15 63.92
CA ASP A 585 -3.48 26.51 64.45
C ASP A 585 -4.12 27.30 65.61
N THR A 586 -3.31 28.07 66.35
CA THR A 586 -3.78 28.98 67.42
C THR A 586 -4.53 30.22 66.91
N ASP A 587 -4.38 30.57 65.62
CA ASP A 587 -5.12 31.68 64.99
C ASP A 587 -6.53 31.24 64.53
N ILE A 588 -6.85 29.95 64.68
CA ILE A 588 -8.14 29.38 64.34
C ILE A 588 -9.04 29.54 65.57
N ILE A 589 -10.14 30.30 65.44
CA ILE A 589 -11.18 30.39 66.49
C ILE A 589 -11.62 28.95 66.83
N GLU A 590 -11.30 28.49 68.04
CA GLU A 590 -11.70 27.18 68.54
C GLU A 590 -13.22 27.05 68.41
N ARG A 591 -13.66 25.97 67.74
CA ARG A 591 -15.07 25.56 67.80
C ARG A 591 -15.29 25.04 69.22
N ASN A 592 -16.29 25.56 69.93
CA ASN A 592 -16.65 25.05 71.26
C ASN A 592 -16.64 23.52 71.29
N SER A 593 -16.09 22.95 72.35
CA SER A 593 -16.05 21.50 72.57
C SER A 593 -17.47 20.90 72.57
N TRP A 594 -17.56 19.58 72.46
CA TRP A 594 -18.88 18.93 72.51
C TRP A 594 -19.57 19.20 73.85
N GLU A 595 -18.77 19.20 74.92
CA GLU A 595 -19.14 19.44 76.31
C GLU A 595 -19.65 20.86 76.50
N GLU A 596 -18.92 21.87 76.02
CA GLU A 596 -19.37 23.27 76.07
C GLU A 596 -20.68 23.49 75.30
N ARG A 597 -20.83 22.86 74.13
CA ARG A 597 -22.09 22.95 73.36
C ARG A 597 -23.24 22.22 74.04
N TYR A 598 -22.96 21.16 74.76
CA TYR A 598 -23.95 20.43 75.54
C TYR A 598 -24.39 21.27 76.76
N ASP A 599 -23.46 21.96 77.42
CA ASP A 599 -23.76 22.88 78.52
C ASP A 599 -24.59 24.09 78.04
N ASP A 600 -24.23 24.69 76.90
CA ASP A 600 -25.04 25.74 76.25
C ASP A 600 -26.47 25.25 76.00
N LEU A 601 -26.62 24.00 75.53
CA LEU A 601 -27.92 23.40 75.30
C LEU A 601 -28.67 23.16 76.62
N GLN A 602 -28.02 22.62 77.65
CA GLN A 602 -28.65 22.39 78.96
C GLN A 602 -29.14 23.70 79.58
N ASN A 603 -28.33 24.77 79.53
CA ASN A 603 -28.71 26.09 79.98
C ASN A 603 -29.93 26.63 79.22
N PHE A 604 -29.94 26.47 77.89
CA PHE A 604 -31.09 26.82 77.06
C PHE A 604 -32.35 26.02 77.46
N LEU A 605 -32.24 24.71 77.63
CA LEU A 605 -33.36 23.84 78.03
C LEU A 605 -33.90 24.21 79.41
N LEU A 606 -33.02 24.62 80.34
CA LEU A 606 -33.38 25.07 81.69
C LEU A 606 -34.17 26.39 81.67
N LEU A 607 -33.71 27.36 80.87
CA LEU A 607 -34.32 28.69 80.78
C LEU A 607 -35.64 28.68 80.00
N GLU A 608 -35.64 28.00 78.85
CA GLU A 608 -36.74 28.07 77.88
C GLU A 608 -37.76 26.92 78.02
N ASN A 609 -37.41 25.87 78.78
CA ASN A 609 -38.22 24.67 79.01
C ASN A 609 -38.78 24.03 77.73
N ARG A 610 -38.02 24.10 76.64
CA ARG A 610 -38.35 23.58 75.30
C ARG A 610 -37.08 23.32 74.50
N LEU A 611 -37.19 22.52 73.43
CA LEU A 611 -36.10 22.37 72.46
C LEU A 611 -35.88 23.65 71.63
N PRO A 612 -34.64 23.93 71.17
CA PRO A 612 -34.34 25.08 70.32
C PRO A 612 -35.02 24.98 68.95
N PHE A 613 -35.35 26.13 68.33
CA PHE A 613 -35.99 26.22 67.02
C PHE A 613 -35.01 26.58 65.90
N SER A 614 -35.42 26.28 64.67
CA SER A 614 -34.58 26.45 63.46
C SER A 614 -34.70 27.81 62.77
N ASN A 615 -35.70 28.60 63.13
CA ASN A 615 -36.03 29.88 62.50
C ASN A 615 -36.95 30.72 63.42
N GLY A 616 -36.92 32.05 63.26
CA GLY A 616 -37.75 33.00 64.03
C GLY A 616 -37.28 33.19 65.47
N VAL A 617 -35.99 32.93 65.73
CA VAL A 617 -35.31 32.98 67.03
C VAL A 617 -33.87 33.51 66.84
N PRO A 618 -33.20 33.99 67.91
CA PRO A 618 -31.82 34.48 67.83
C PRO A 618 -30.85 33.45 67.24
N GLU A 619 -29.77 33.94 66.64
CA GLU A 619 -28.82 33.08 65.91
C GLU A 619 -28.16 32.02 66.82
N GLU A 620 -27.98 32.33 68.10
CA GLU A 620 -27.48 31.42 69.13
C GLU A 620 -28.38 30.18 69.29
N GLU A 621 -29.71 30.38 69.29
CA GLU A 621 -30.68 29.28 69.36
C GLU A 621 -30.66 28.44 68.07
N ILE A 622 -30.54 29.07 66.90
CA ILE A 622 -30.44 28.37 65.61
C ILE A 622 -29.19 27.48 65.58
N ARG A 623 -28.08 27.94 66.16
CA ARG A 623 -26.84 27.16 66.29
C ARG A 623 -27.06 25.93 67.17
N LEU A 624 -27.73 26.07 68.32
CA LEU A 624 -28.09 24.95 69.19
C LEU A 624 -29.02 23.95 68.48
N TYR A 625 -30.03 24.43 67.75
CA TYR A 625 -30.90 23.57 66.94
C TYR A 625 -30.13 22.74 65.92
N ARG A 626 -29.22 23.37 65.16
CA ARG A 626 -28.40 22.68 64.16
C ARG A 626 -27.50 21.64 64.82
N TRP A 627 -26.84 22.02 65.92
CA TRP A 627 -25.94 21.13 66.65
C TRP A 627 -26.69 19.90 67.21
N LEU A 628 -27.85 20.10 67.85
CA LEU A 628 -28.66 19.01 68.40
C LEU A 628 -29.15 18.03 67.31
N ASN A 629 -29.56 18.54 66.14
CA ASN A 629 -29.96 17.68 65.02
C ASN A 629 -28.81 16.88 64.41
N VAL A 630 -27.59 17.42 64.40
CA VAL A 630 -26.39 16.67 64.02
C VAL A 630 -26.15 15.51 65.00
N GLN A 631 -26.31 15.73 66.31
CA GLN A 631 -26.18 14.65 67.29
C GLN A 631 -27.25 13.56 67.08
N LYS A 632 -28.50 13.95 66.84
CA LYS A 632 -29.60 13.02 66.50
C LYS A 632 -29.28 12.16 65.27
N GLY A 633 -28.70 12.76 64.22
CA GLY A 633 -28.26 12.05 63.03
C GLY A 633 -27.14 11.05 63.33
N LYS A 634 -26.12 11.46 64.10
CA LYS A 634 -25.02 10.59 64.51
C LYS A 634 -25.50 9.41 65.35
N LEU A 635 -26.48 9.63 66.23
CA LEU A 635 -27.10 8.62 67.08
C LEU A 635 -27.80 7.53 66.23
N LYS A 636 -28.54 7.93 65.19
CA LYS A 636 -29.14 6.97 64.22
C LYS A 636 -28.10 6.13 63.50
N THR A 637 -26.96 6.72 63.15
CA THR A 637 -25.88 6.04 62.41
C THR A 637 -24.87 5.32 63.31
N LYS A 638 -25.08 5.27 64.64
CA LYS A 638 -24.15 4.72 65.64
C LYS A 638 -22.73 5.32 65.60
N LYS A 639 -22.61 6.60 65.23
CA LYS A 639 -21.34 7.35 65.15
C LYS A 639 -21.15 8.34 66.31
N LEU A 640 -22.03 8.29 67.31
CA LEU A 640 -21.91 9.08 68.54
C LEU A 640 -21.41 8.17 69.65
N ASP A 641 -20.49 8.68 70.46
CA ASP A 641 -20.01 8.02 71.66
C ASP A 641 -21.17 7.57 72.56
N GLU A 642 -21.03 6.40 73.22
CA GLU A 642 -22.12 5.76 73.96
C GLU A 642 -22.61 6.60 75.15
N GLN A 643 -21.70 7.26 75.88
CA GLN A 643 -22.05 8.12 77.00
C GLN A 643 -22.73 9.39 76.51
N LYS A 644 -22.21 10.02 75.46
CA LYS A 644 -22.82 11.19 74.81
C LYS A 644 -24.18 10.86 74.19
N GLY A 645 -24.34 9.65 73.68
CA GLY A 645 -25.60 9.13 73.16
C GLY A 645 -26.69 9.07 74.22
N LYS A 646 -26.38 8.55 75.41
CA LYS A 646 -27.31 8.51 76.56
C LYS A 646 -27.80 9.91 76.93
N LEU A 647 -26.89 10.88 77.04
CA LEU A 647 -27.23 12.28 77.34
C LEU A 647 -28.21 12.90 76.34
N ILE A 648 -28.01 12.66 75.04
CA ILE A 648 -28.91 13.17 74.00
C ILE A 648 -30.26 12.44 74.00
N ILE A 649 -30.29 11.14 74.32
CA ILE A 649 -31.54 10.37 74.47
C ILE A 649 -32.37 10.94 75.62
N GLU A 650 -31.75 11.18 76.78
CA GLU A 650 -32.43 11.77 77.95
C GLU A 650 -33.08 13.12 77.62
N ILE A 651 -32.41 13.98 76.83
CA ILE A 651 -32.99 15.25 76.37
C ILE A 651 -34.27 15.01 75.56
N TYR A 652 -34.28 14.05 74.63
CA TYR A 652 -35.46 13.77 73.80
C TYR A 652 -36.57 13.04 74.54
N GLU A 653 -36.26 12.28 75.59
CA GLU A 653 -37.24 11.68 76.49
C GLU A 653 -37.92 12.74 77.36
N LYS A 654 -37.14 13.69 77.90
CA LYS A 654 -37.63 14.77 78.75
C LYS A 654 -38.35 15.87 77.96
N PHE A 655 -37.88 16.16 76.75
CA PHE A 655 -38.44 17.16 75.84
C PHE A 655 -38.81 16.50 74.51
N PRO A 656 -40.01 15.91 74.40
CA PRO A 656 -40.42 15.22 73.19
C PRO A 656 -40.39 16.18 71.99
N PRO A 657 -39.88 15.72 70.82
CA PRO A 657 -39.75 16.57 69.65
C PRO A 657 -41.14 16.93 69.13
N ILE A 658 -41.61 18.14 69.44
CA ILE A 658 -42.73 18.73 68.71
C ILE A 658 -42.25 18.92 67.28
N ASN A 659 -42.75 18.07 66.37
CA ASN A 659 -42.50 18.21 64.95
C ASN A 659 -43.05 19.56 64.48
N GLY A 660 -42.14 20.43 64.05
CA GLY A 660 -42.46 21.56 63.18
C GLY A 660 -42.21 22.89 63.83
N LYS A 661 -41.50 23.74 63.08
CA LYS A 661 -41.53 25.21 63.07
C LYS A 661 -42.52 25.79 64.07
N ARG A 662 -42.11 26.79 64.87
CA ARG A 662 -43.05 27.77 65.45
C ARG A 662 -44.11 28.04 64.39
N ARG A 663 -45.39 27.75 64.68
CA ARG A 663 -46.51 28.24 63.87
C ARG A 663 -46.49 29.76 64.04
N LEU A 664 -45.55 30.44 63.37
CA LEU A 664 -45.83 31.77 62.85
C LEU A 664 -47.07 31.58 61.99
N ASN A 665 -48.07 32.44 62.18
CA ASN A 665 -49.33 32.51 61.45
C ASN A 665 -50.52 31.84 62.16
N SER A 666 -51.08 32.50 63.16
CA SER A 666 -52.52 32.71 63.05
C SER A 666 -52.83 34.20 63.05
N THR A 667 -52.61 34.93 64.14
CA THR A 667 -53.09 36.33 64.27
C THR A 667 -52.45 37.33 63.32
N GLU A 668 -51.13 37.48 63.32
CA GLU A 668 -50.45 38.51 62.48
C GLU A 668 -50.74 38.36 60.99
N LYS A 669 -50.84 37.12 60.48
CA LYS A 669 -51.21 36.89 59.08
C LYS A 669 -52.69 37.09 58.78
N TYR A 670 -53.57 36.91 59.77
CA TYR A 670 -54.94 37.36 59.63
C TYR A 670 -54.99 38.89 59.51
N ASP A 671 -54.17 39.62 60.28
CA ASP A 671 -54.08 41.07 60.20
C ASP A 671 -53.50 41.53 58.85
N GLU A 672 -52.41 40.93 58.36
CA GLU A 672 -51.86 41.20 57.01
C GLU A 672 -52.89 40.94 55.91
N LEU A 673 -53.66 39.84 56.03
CA LEU A 673 -54.71 39.51 55.08
C LEU A 673 -55.86 40.51 55.13
N ILE A 674 -56.28 40.92 56.33
CA ILE A 674 -57.33 41.92 56.55
C ILE A 674 -56.90 43.27 55.98
N GLU A 675 -55.69 43.73 56.26
CA GLU A 675 -55.14 44.96 55.69
C GLU A 675 -55.02 44.88 54.17
N PHE A 676 -54.56 43.74 53.64
CA PHE A 676 -54.48 43.52 52.21
C PHE A 676 -55.86 43.64 51.54
N ILE A 677 -56.89 43.00 52.09
CA ILE A 677 -58.26 43.04 51.55
C ILE A 677 -58.80 44.47 51.64
N LYS A 678 -58.63 45.15 52.78
CA LYS A 678 -59.06 46.55 52.96
C LYS A 678 -58.38 47.51 51.99
N ARG A 679 -57.06 47.35 51.79
CA ARG A 679 -56.27 48.25 50.93
C ARG A 679 -56.52 48.00 49.45
N ASN A 680 -56.62 46.74 49.03
CA ASN A 680 -56.67 46.37 47.62
C ASN A 680 -58.09 46.07 47.11
N GLN A 681 -59.09 46.01 48.00
CA GLN A 681 -60.49 45.69 47.68
C GLN A 681 -60.63 44.41 46.85
N ARG A 682 -59.82 43.40 47.17
CA ARG A 682 -59.85 42.05 46.56
C ARG A 682 -59.07 41.06 47.41
N LEU A 683 -59.26 39.78 47.13
CA LEU A 683 -58.41 38.71 47.65
C LEU A 683 -57.01 38.72 46.99
N PRO A 684 -55.96 38.28 47.72
CA PRO A 684 -54.63 38.05 47.14
C PRO A 684 -54.71 36.98 46.04
N SER A 685 -53.88 37.10 45.00
CA SER A 685 -53.83 36.15 43.87
C SER A 685 -52.57 35.30 43.89
N ALA A 686 -52.67 34.06 43.38
CA ALA A 686 -51.51 33.19 43.17
C ALA A 686 -50.60 33.69 42.05
N ASP A 687 -51.15 34.41 41.08
CA ASP A 687 -50.48 34.80 39.83
C ASP A 687 -49.82 36.18 39.90
N LYS A 688 -49.85 36.84 41.06
CA LYS A 688 -49.24 38.15 41.28
C LYS A 688 -48.02 38.04 42.18
N GLN A 689 -46.89 38.53 41.67
CA GLN A 689 -45.61 38.49 42.35
C GLN A 689 -45.68 39.21 43.71
N GLY A 690 -45.38 38.49 44.79
CA GLY A 690 -45.42 38.99 46.16
C GLY A 690 -46.72 38.69 46.94
N GLU A 691 -47.78 38.20 46.27
CA GLU A 691 -49.07 37.86 46.91
C GLU A 691 -49.22 36.36 47.23
N GLU A 692 -48.31 35.52 46.71
CA GLU A 692 -48.45 34.07 46.68
C GLU A 692 -48.53 33.48 48.09
N ASN A 693 -47.81 34.08 49.04
CA ASN A 693 -47.79 33.66 50.44
C ASN A 693 -49.10 33.96 51.17
N LEU A 694 -49.73 35.10 50.88
CA LEU A 694 -51.02 35.51 51.44
C LEU A 694 -52.16 34.71 50.80
N TYR A 695 -52.10 34.47 49.49
CA TYR A 695 -53.02 33.58 48.78
C TYR A 695 -53.00 32.16 49.35
N LYS A 696 -51.81 31.54 49.47
CA LYS A 696 -51.66 30.19 50.02
C LYS A 696 -52.14 30.12 51.47
N PHE A 697 -51.91 31.17 52.26
CA PHE A 697 -52.41 31.26 53.63
C PHE A 697 -53.95 31.27 53.66
N PHE A 698 -54.61 32.21 52.95
CA PHE A 698 -56.07 32.29 52.89
C PHE A 698 -56.69 30.98 52.39
N TYR A 699 -56.18 30.41 51.30
CA TYR A 699 -56.69 29.16 50.73
C TYR A 699 -56.64 28.01 51.73
N LYS A 700 -55.53 27.88 52.47
CA LYS A 700 -55.37 26.86 53.51
C LYS A 700 -56.33 27.08 54.67
N GLN A 701 -56.48 28.31 55.16
CA GLN A 701 -57.38 28.63 56.27
C GLN A 701 -58.86 28.41 55.89
N ARG A 702 -59.26 28.78 54.66
CA ARG A 702 -60.60 28.51 54.12
C ARG A 702 -60.91 27.02 54.08
N LYS A 703 -59.96 26.19 53.64
CA LYS A 703 -60.14 24.74 53.60
C LYS A 703 -60.32 24.16 55.00
N LEU A 704 -59.52 24.61 55.97
CA LEU A 704 -59.64 24.19 57.36
C LEU A 704 -60.98 24.66 57.98
N TYR A 705 -61.43 25.88 57.68
CA TYR A 705 -62.73 26.39 58.14
C TYR A 705 -63.89 25.55 57.59
N ASN A 706 -63.87 25.22 56.30
CA ASN A 706 -64.90 24.39 55.67
C ASN A 706 -64.98 22.96 56.23
N ASN A 707 -63.86 22.44 56.73
CA ASN A 707 -63.78 21.12 57.35
C ASN A 707 -64.02 21.13 58.88
N ASP A 708 -64.33 22.29 59.46
CA ASP A 708 -64.43 22.52 60.91
C ASP A 708 -63.15 22.23 61.72
N GLU A 709 -62.00 22.25 61.06
CA GLU A 709 -60.68 21.90 61.63
C GLU A 709 -59.93 23.09 62.25
N LEU A 710 -60.49 24.31 62.20
CA LEU A 710 -59.90 25.49 62.85
C LEU A 710 -60.15 25.47 64.35
N ASN A 711 -59.18 25.95 65.15
CA ASN A 711 -59.41 26.15 66.57
C ASN A 711 -60.31 27.38 66.83
N ASN A 712 -60.85 27.52 68.04
CA ASN A 712 -61.80 28.60 68.37
C ASN A 712 -61.27 30.02 68.11
N ASN A 713 -59.98 30.28 68.36
CA ASN A 713 -59.37 31.58 68.07
C ASN A 713 -59.25 31.81 66.56
N GLU A 714 -58.80 30.81 65.79
CA GLU A 714 -58.70 30.90 64.34
C GLU A 714 -60.07 31.05 63.67
N LYS A 715 -61.11 30.37 64.18
CA LYS A 715 -62.50 30.58 63.75
C LYS A 715 -62.93 32.03 63.93
N SER A 716 -62.66 32.63 65.10
CA SER A 716 -62.99 34.04 65.36
C SER A 716 -62.32 35.02 64.38
N TYR A 717 -61.04 34.82 64.07
CA TYR A 717 -60.33 35.68 63.10
C TYR A 717 -60.77 35.43 61.66
N PHE A 718 -60.98 34.16 61.27
CA PHE A 718 -61.48 33.83 59.93
C PHE A 718 -62.90 34.38 59.71
N SER A 719 -63.76 34.38 60.74
CA SER A 719 -65.07 35.04 60.69
C SER A 719 -64.96 36.55 60.44
N LYS A 720 -63.98 37.25 61.03
CA LYS A 720 -63.73 38.68 60.73
C LYS A 720 -63.34 38.91 59.27
N VAL A 721 -62.50 38.05 58.71
CA VAL A 721 -62.16 38.10 57.27
C VAL A 721 -63.43 37.89 56.42
N PHE A 722 -64.28 36.93 56.79
CA PHE A 722 -65.52 36.63 56.09
C PHE A 722 -66.52 37.80 56.12
N GLU A 723 -66.65 38.49 57.26
CA GLU A 723 -67.47 39.70 57.36
C GLU A 723 -66.96 40.83 56.48
N ILE A 724 -65.64 41.03 56.41
CA ILE A 724 -65.04 42.05 55.55
C ILE A 724 -65.31 41.75 54.07
N LEU A 725 -65.16 40.49 53.65
CA LEU A 725 -65.48 40.06 52.28
C LEU A 725 -66.96 40.30 51.95
N LYS A 726 -67.87 39.96 52.88
CA LYS A 726 -69.31 40.20 52.72
C LYS A 726 -69.65 41.69 52.63
N ASN A 727 -69.03 42.54 53.45
CA ASN A 727 -69.24 43.98 53.44
C ASN A 727 -68.68 44.68 52.19
N GLN A 728 -67.72 44.05 51.49
CA GLN A 728 -67.10 44.58 50.28
C GLN A 728 -67.64 43.95 48.99
N ASN A 729 -68.65 43.07 49.06
CA ASN A 729 -69.19 42.29 47.92
C ASN A 729 -68.11 41.47 47.18
N LEU A 730 -67.17 40.86 47.92
CA LEU A 730 -66.05 40.08 47.38
C LEU A 730 -66.18 38.57 47.58
#